data_AF-A0A835W6B7-F1
#
_entry.id   AF-A0A835W6B7-F1
#
_cell.length_a   1.000
_cell.length_b   1.000
_cell.length_c   1.000
_cell.angle_alpha   90.00
_cell.angle_beta   90.00
_cell.angle_gamma   90.00
#
_symmetry.space_group_name_H-M   'P 1'
#
loop_
_entity.id
_entity.type
_entity.pdbx_description
1 polymer ?
#
loop_
_entity_poly.entity_id
_entity_poly.type
_entity_poly.pdbx_seq_one_letter_code
_entity_poly.pdbx_strand_id
1 'polypeptide(L)'
;MSVALLCRRQGRGLARALSLLESGTGIDRDVASSEANARVSDAGACSTSRQCQPEAPLGGPRQWPRSLQLWRGFAVNNKPSLKYVPVPEPQHDDFTSEPTTYTQLLASIRAAKSLKRLEHLVDTYTDRFDAVHVAAAVARLPHLLKYREADVVDVAESAVVLPTGMTRTRRKHGVQPRAGSAETAARLAARLDALLPQHVAHFFPRQAACSIWAFGELRRRGVIERMASLPQVLMSVTRGNLQPLRVHAAGVDFAQLLHGLAKLGHNDEPLLDALLPLVAERLGSMQQRELQMTVWALATLQRSTPELLDAVAQQLLSTGTTFLVPSACASVFWSYAKTEGLARLSAGGVGGGRRSRKQARVAAARVKLFDSLAGSMMAQALLLAPQDVATTLWACSVLGYHHSQLPAVLGDALLRALPSCSDAEVASVLESLAHLGYHHAPLMDAVAAGILAEPVVHAEPVNIARVLFAYGALARRGPRDLQLVGTLAEALSRRLPRVERLDTVALACRGLGAFAYDDQAVLDQIAARTEQLLPASTTGVEQLLPVLRCLDAGGCSFFQLAVAAARLLDDRLRAGSCRRAALAAEVLYYTARQGVDDKEAVKAVLDKAALHGAELRATDVARLVVCCQVMGQPAAQLQGLLPTLVSNAASVDAATARAAAASAAALGLTDVTQALQAAGEVPAVATA
;
A
#
# COMPACT_ATOMS: atom_id res chain seq x y z
N MET A 1 -18.55 -4.52 40.28
CA MET A 1 -18.79 -3.15 39.77
C MET A 1 -18.38 -2.93 38.31
N SER A 2 -17.52 -3.74 37.70
CA SER A 2 -17.09 -3.54 36.30
C SER A 2 -18.04 -4.08 35.21
N VAL A 3 -19.09 -4.82 35.58
CA VAL A 3 -20.12 -5.31 34.63
C VAL A 3 -21.32 -4.36 34.54
N ALA A 4 -21.59 -3.57 35.59
CA ALA A 4 -22.68 -2.58 35.59
C ALA A 4 -22.39 -1.34 34.72
N LEU A 5 -21.12 -1.10 34.37
CA LEU A 5 -20.69 0.00 33.49
C LEU A 5 -20.85 -0.34 32.00
N LEU A 6 -20.93 -1.62 31.62
CA LEU A 6 -21.14 -2.02 30.23
C LEU A 6 -22.61 -1.91 29.79
N CYS A 7 -23.57 -2.10 30.71
CA CYS A 7 -24.99 -2.13 30.37
C CYS A 7 -25.67 -0.75 30.31
N ARG A 8 -25.01 0.35 30.71
CA ARG A 8 -25.57 1.71 30.61
C ARG A 8 -25.44 2.35 29.21
N ARG A 9 -24.72 1.71 28.28
CA ARG A 9 -24.40 2.28 26.96
C ARG A 9 -25.27 1.76 25.80
N GLN A 10 -26.14 0.79 26.04
CA GLN A 10 -27.07 0.27 25.03
C GLN A 10 -28.49 0.25 25.60
N GLY A 11 -29.23 1.32 25.39
CA GLY A 11 -30.61 1.46 25.85
C GLY A 11 -31.58 0.50 25.15
N ARG A 12 -31.58 -0.79 25.53
CA ARG A 12 -32.63 -1.77 25.21
C ARG A 12 -32.78 -2.83 26.33
N GLY A 13 -33.87 -2.70 27.10
CA GLY A 13 -34.69 -3.81 27.63
C GLY A 13 -34.11 -4.75 28.70
N LEU A 14 -33.99 -4.28 29.95
CA LEU A 14 -33.68 -5.10 31.14
C LEU A 14 -34.77 -6.15 31.50
N ALA A 15 -35.98 -6.03 30.94
CA ALA A 15 -37.16 -6.79 31.39
C ALA A 15 -37.24 -8.26 30.88
N ARG A 16 -36.44 -8.65 29.88
CA ARG A 16 -36.54 -10.00 29.27
C ARG A 16 -35.48 -10.98 29.78
N ALA A 17 -34.36 -10.48 30.30
CA ALA A 17 -33.27 -11.30 30.84
C ALA A 17 -33.55 -11.78 32.27
N LEU A 18 -34.35 -11.04 33.05
CA LEU A 18 -34.70 -11.41 34.41
C LEU A 18 -35.74 -12.56 34.49
N SER A 19 -36.61 -12.74 33.48
CA SER A 19 -37.60 -13.84 33.48
C SER A 19 -37.02 -15.24 33.21
N LEU A 20 -35.78 -15.32 32.69
CA LEU A 20 -35.14 -16.59 32.33
C LEU A 20 -34.21 -17.14 33.42
N LEU A 21 -33.94 -16.37 34.48
CA LEU A 21 -33.08 -16.78 35.59
C LEU A 21 -33.85 -17.24 36.85
N GLU A 22 -35.19 -17.11 36.86
CA GLU A 22 -36.02 -17.48 38.03
C GLU A 22 -36.76 -18.83 37.91
N SER A 23 -36.65 -19.56 36.79
CA SER A 23 -37.24 -20.93 36.68
C SER A 23 -36.17 -22.01 36.79
N GLY A 24 -35.71 -22.25 38.02
CA GLY A 24 -34.90 -23.42 38.33
C GLY A 24 -35.75 -24.69 38.38
N THR A 25 -35.41 -25.69 37.57
CA THR A 25 -35.64 -27.11 37.84
C THR A 25 -34.63 -27.93 37.03
N GLY A 26 -33.81 -28.73 37.71
CA GLY A 26 -32.93 -29.73 37.07
C GLY A 26 -33.71 -30.96 36.59
N ILE A 27 -33.00 -31.91 35.98
CA ILE A 27 -33.23 -33.36 36.03
C ILE A 27 -32.04 -34.10 35.37
N ASP A 28 -31.79 -35.27 35.95
CA ASP A 28 -30.73 -36.26 35.82
C ASP A 28 -30.50 -36.95 34.46
N ARG A 29 -29.32 -37.60 34.43
CA ARG A 29 -28.90 -38.86 33.77
C ARG A 29 -29.91 -39.58 32.85
N ASP A 30 -29.39 -40.09 31.73
CA ASP A 30 -29.54 -41.53 31.48
C ASP A 30 -28.41 -42.15 30.65
N VAL A 31 -28.11 -43.39 31.03
CA VAL A 31 -27.12 -44.34 30.51
C VAL A 31 -27.82 -45.24 29.49
N ALA A 32 -27.18 -45.53 28.36
CA ALA A 32 -27.42 -46.78 27.64
C ALA A 32 -26.17 -47.22 26.85
N SER A 33 -25.69 -48.38 27.25
CA SER A 33 -24.62 -49.23 26.73
C SER A 33 -24.92 -49.86 25.36
N SER A 34 -23.88 -50.15 24.58
CA SER A 34 -23.69 -51.48 23.99
C SER A 34 -22.21 -51.76 23.73
N GLU A 35 -21.69 -52.77 24.41
CA GLU A 35 -20.36 -53.35 24.26
C GLU A 35 -20.21 -54.24 23.01
N ALA A 36 -18.94 -54.55 22.72
CA ALA A 36 -18.40 -55.82 22.22
C ALA A 36 -17.77 -55.79 20.81
N ASN A 37 -16.43 -55.70 20.75
CA ASN A 37 -15.61 -56.88 20.51
C ASN A 37 -14.11 -56.64 20.78
N ALA A 38 -13.53 -57.59 21.50
CA ALA A 38 -12.14 -57.66 21.91
C ALA A 38 -11.26 -58.35 20.86
N ARG A 39 -9.96 -58.02 20.84
CA ARG A 39 -8.80 -58.93 20.98
C ARG A 39 -7.49 -58.13 20.87
N VAL A 40 -6.76 -58.01 21.98
CA VAL A 40 -5.52 -58.75 22.35
C VAL A 40 -4.28 -58.25 21.61
N SER A 41 -3.41 -57.53 22.33
CA SER A 41 -2.04 -57.98 22.64
C SER A 41 -1.31 -56.93 23.50
N ASP A 42 -1.11 -57.30 24.76
CA ASP A 42 0.14 -57.24 25.56
C ASP A 42 1.25 -56.25 25.19
N ALA A 43 2.10 -55.77 26.09
CA ALA A 43 2.24 -55.66 27.53
C ALA A 43 3.67 -55.12 27.69
N GLY A 44 3.92 -54.18 28.59
CA GLY A 44 5.27 -53.63 28.77
C GLY A 44 5.32 -52.50 29.77
N ALA A 45 4.95 -52.82 31.00
CA ALA A 45 5.06 -51.94 32.16
C ALA A 45 6.51 -51.57 32.47
N CYS A 46 6.74 -50.35 32.94
CA CYS A 46 7.48 -50.16 34.19
C CYS A 46 7.05 -48.85 34.89
N SER A 47 6.43 -49.05 36.05
CA SER A 47 6.17 -48.15 37.18
C SER A 47 7.43 -47.36 37.59
N THR A 48 7.36 -46.17 38.19
CA THR A 48 6.83 -45.84 39.53
C THR A 48 6.70 -44.31 39.64
N SER A 49 5.53 -43.72 39.93
CA SER A 49 5.04 -43.31 41.28
C SER A 49 6.05 -42.47 42.08
N ARG A 50 5.74 -41.34 42.74
CA ARG A 50 4.48 -40.76 43.24
C ARG A 50 4.83 -39.39 43.86
N GLN A 51 3.89 -38.43 43.82
CA GLN A 51 3.37 -37.58 44.93
C GLN A 51 4.35 -37.01 45.98
N CYS A 52 4.30 -35.77 46.48
CA CYS A 52 3.22 -34.81 46.71
C CYS A 52 3.82 -33.43 47.07
N GLN A 53 3.05 -32.37 46.82
CA GLN A 53 3.12 -31.02 47.46
C GLN A 53 2.76 -31.12 48.98
N PRO A 54 2.86 -30.09 49.87
CA PRO A 54 2.63 -28.65 49.60
C PRO A 54 3.36 -27.59 50.49
N GLU A 55 3.04 -26.32 50.19
CA GLU A 55 2.99 -25.12 51.04
C GLU A 55 4.26 -24.32 51.45
N ALA A 56 4.12 -22.99 51.32
CA ALA A 56 5.05 -21.89 51.65
C ALA A 56 4.69 -21.27 53.03
N PRO A 57 5.15 -20.07 53.48
CA PRO A 57 6.29 -19.21 53.13
C PRO A 57 7.10 -18.72 54.38
N LEU A 58 8.15 -17.88 54.18
CA LEU A 58 8.55 -16.68 54.97
C LEU A 58 10.09 -16.48 55.12
N GLY A 59 10.57 -15.32 54.62
CA GLY A 59 11.46 -14.40 55.35
C GLY A 59 12.98 -14.64 55.45
N GLY A 60 13.77 -13.75 54.83
CA GLY A 60 15.06 -13.26 55.38
C GLY A 60 16.34 -13.60 54.60
N PRO A 61 17.32 -12.66 54.48
CA PRO A 61 18.41 -12.72 53.51
C PRO A 61 19.55 -13.61 54.02
N ARG A 62 19.99 -14.59 53.22
CA ARG A 62 21.17 -15.40 53.55
C ARG A 62 22.35 -15.10 52.63
N GLN A 63 23.44 -14.79 53.33
CA GLN A 63 24.79 -14.54 52.89
C GLN A 63 25.34 -15.69 52.04
N TRP A 64 26.10 -15.33 51.01
CA TRP A 64 26.87 -16.25 50.19
C TRP A 64 28.13 -16.71 50.96
N PRO A 65 28.52 -18.00 50.89
CA PRO A 65 29.68 -18.52 51.61
C PRO A 65 31.03 -18.07 51.02
N ARG A 66 31.99 -17.93 51.93
CA ARG A 66 33.35 -17.37 51.80
C ARG A 66 34.30 -18.27 50.99
N SER A 67 34.29 -18.18 49.66
CA SER A 67 35.36 -18.76 48.82
C SER A 67 35.87 -17.86 47.69
N LEU A 68 35.65 -16.54 47.76
CA LEU A 68 36.10 -15.57 46.75
C LEU A 68 36.75 -14.32 47.38
N GLN A 69 37.71 -14.50 48.29
CA GLN A 69 38.46 -13.40 48.91
C GLN A 69 39.97 -13.68 49.05
N LEU A 70 40.59 -14.24 48.01
CA LEU A 70 42.02 -14.13 47.83
C LEU A 70 42.28 -13.73 46.38
N TRP A 71 43.18 -12.76 46.20
CA TRP A 71 43.67 -12.19 44.94
C TRP A 71 42.99 -10.90 44.44
N ARG A 72 43.16 -9.82 45.21
CA ARG A 72 43.39 -8.48 44.65
C ARG A 72 44.81 -8.04 44.99
N GLY A 73 45.59 -7.73 43.96
CA GLY A 73 46.85 -7.00 44.09
C GLY A 73 47.95 -7.57 43.23
N PHE A 74 47.96 -7.22 41.94
CA PHE A 74 49.13 -6.72 41.21
C PHE A 74 48.67 -6.34 39.80
N ALA A 75 48.35 -5.05 39.63
CA ALA A 75 48.28 -4.44 38.32
C ALA A 75 49.72 -4.16 37.86
N VAL A 76 50.18 -4.92 36.87
CA VAL A 76 51.29 -4.52 36.00
C VAL A 76 50.84 -4.72 34.56
N ASN A 77 50.93 -3.64 33.81
CA ASN A 77 50.66 -3.54 32.38
C ASN A 77 51.30 -4.69 31.59
N ASN A 78 50.46 -5.55 30.99
CA ASN A 78 50.73 -6.23 29.72
C ASN A 78 49.41 -6.80 29.21
N LYS A 79 48.65 -6.01 28.44
CA LYS A 79 47.62 -6.57 27.56
C LYS A 79 48.36 -7.31 26.44
N PRO A 80 48.28 -8.64 26.31
CA PRO A 80 48.67 -9.27 25.05
C PRO A 80 47.72 -8.74 23.98
N SER A 81 48.26 -8.02 22.99
CA SER A 81 47.53 -7.75 21.76
C SER A 81 47.36 -9.09 21.05
N LEU A 82 46.23 -9.74 21.29
CA LEU A 82 45.72 -10.76 20.37
C LEU A 82 45.39 -10.04 19.06
N LYS A 83 46.40 -9.91 18.20
CA LYS A 83 46.16 -9.71 16.77
C LYS A 83 45.38 -10.93 16.33
N TYR A 84 44.10 -10.72 16.04
CA TYR A 84 43.30 -11.68 15.29
C TYR A 84 44.00 -11.88 13.95
N VAL A 85 44.79 -12.94 13.84
CA VAL A 85 45.18 -13.48 12.54
C VAL A 85 43.90 -14.13 12.03
N PRO A 86 43.27 -13.63 10.96
CA PRO A 86 42.11 -14.29 10.42
C PRO A 86 42.57 -15.68 10.01
N VAL A 87 42.12 -16.70 10.75
CA VAL A 87 42.14 -18.07 10.26
C VAL A 87 41.33 -18.01 8.96
N PRO A 88 41.91 -18.35 7.79
CA PRO A 88 41.13 -18.44 6.57
C PRO A 88 39.95 -19.36 6.87
N GLU A 89 38.73 -18.89 6.62
CA GLU A 89 37.57 -19.79 6.61
C GLU A 89 37.97 -21.03 5.79
N PRO A 90 37.78 -22.26 6.32
CA PRO A 90 38.13 -23.47 5.57
C PRO A 90 37.47 -23.38 4.19
N GLN A 91 38.29 -23.42 3.14
CA GLN A 91 37.88 -23.07 1.77
C GLN A 91 37.02 -24.14 1.09
N HIS A 92 36.75 -25.25 1.78
CA HIS A 92 35.87 -26.31 1.33
C HIS A 92 34.83 -26.63 2.42
N ASP A 93 33.56 -26.61 2.03
CA ASP A 93 32.44 -27.15 2.82
C ASP A 93 32.60 -28.67 2.78
N ASP A 94 33.16 -29.25 3.86
CA ASP A 94 33.81 -30.56 3.91
C ASP A 94 32.92 -31.81 3.73
N PHE A 95 31.63 -31.72 3.40
CA PHE A 95 30.80 -32.93 3.29
C PHE A 95 29.69 -32.87 2.20
N THR A 96 30.09 -33.10 0.94
CA THR A 96 29.35 -33.91 -0.05
C THR A 96 30.37 -34.41 -1.08
N SER A 97 30.51 -35.71 -1.29
CA SER A 97 31.32 -36.29 -2.37
C SER A 97 31.03 -35.60 -3.72
N GLU A 98 32.06 -35.39 -4.53
CA GLU A 98 31.87 -34.89 -5.91
C GLU A 98 30.78 -35.71 -6.64
N PRO A 99 29.85 -35.05 -7.34
CA PRO A 99 28.78 -35.75 -8.02
C PRO A 99 29.33 -36.59 -9.17
N THR A 100 29.24 -37.91 -9.04
CA THR A 100 29.70 -38.85 -10.09
C THR A 100 28.58 -39.28 -11.02
N THR A 101 27.32 -39.09 -10.61
CA THR A 101 26.13 -39.48 -11.37
C THR A 101 25.22 -38.28 -11.68
N TYR A 102 24.37 -38.44 -12.70
CA TYR A 102 23.35 -37.45 -13.11
C TYR A 102 22.51 -36.94 -11.92
N THR A 103 21.96 -37.86 -11.14
CA THR A 103 21.07 -37.53 -10.01
C THR A 103 21.80 -36.84 -8.87
N GLN A 104 23.05 -37.23 -8.61
CA GLN A 104 23.90 -36.57 -7.62
C GLN A 104 24.29 -35.16 -8.06
N LEU A 105 24.56 -34.93 -9.34
CA LEU A 105 24.87 -33.59 -9.86
C LEU A 105 23.67 -32.67 -9.69
N LEU A 106 22.48 -33.10 -10.13
CA LEU A 106 21.25 -32.33 -9.95
C LEU A 106 20.94 -32.07 -8.47
N ALA A 107 21.14 -33.06 -7.59
CA ALA A 107 20.97 -32.89 -6.15
C ALA A 107 21.97 -31.88 -5.57
N SER A 108 23.23 -31.94 -6.00
CA SER A 108 24.30 -31.02 -5.58
C SER A 108 24.01 -29.58 -5.99
N ILE A 109 23.52 -29.36 -7.22
CA ILE A 109 23.09 -28.03 -7.69
C ILE A 109 21.95 -27.50 -6.82
N ARG A 110 20.92 -28.31 -6.56
CA ARG A 110 19.76 -27.89 -5.74
C ARG A 110 20.13 -27.63 -4.27
N ALA A 111 21.08 -28.40 -3.73
CA ALA A 111 21.53 -28.31 -2.36
C ALA A 111 22.61 -27.24 -2.13
N ALA A 112 23.18 -26.66 -3.18
CA ALA A 112 24.25 -25.66 -3.07
C ALA A 112 23.85 -24.54 -2.09
N LYS A 113 24.70 -24.27 -1.08
CA LYS A 113 24.43 -23.26 -0.03
C LYS A 113 25.15 -21.93 -0.27
N SER A 114 26.08 -21.86 -1.22
CA SER A 114 26.88 -20.68 -1.51
C SER A 114 27.05 -20.46 -3.01
N LEU A 115 27.24 -19.19 -3.41
CA LEU A 115 27.56 -18.82 -4.80
C LEU A 115 28.81 -19.53 -5.30
N LYS A 116 29.88 -19.59 -4.46
CA LYS A 116 31.13 -20.28 -4.79
C LYS A 116 30.91 -21.76 -5.11
N ARG A 117 30.05 -22.46 -4.34
CA ARG A 117 29.75 -23.88 -4.61
C ARG A 117 29.01 -24.06 -5.94
N LEU A 118 28.03 -23.20 -6.22
CA LEU A 118 27.31 -23.26 -7.49
C LEU A 118 28.22 -22.93 -8.68
N GLU A 119 29.09 -21.92 -8.53
CA GLU A 119 30.09 -21.54 -9.52
C GLU A 119 31.04 -22.70 -9.83
N HIS A 120 31.59 -23.37 -8.81
CA HIS A 120 32.41 -24.56 -8.99
C HIS A 120 31.67 -25.70 -9.70
N LEU A 121 30.41 -25.98 -9.33
CA LEU A 121 29.63 -27.03 -10.01
C LEU A 121 29.38 -26.71 -11.48
N VAL A 122 29.17 -25.43 -11.81
CA VAL A 122 29.07 -24.98 -13.20
C VAL A 122 30.43 -25.15 -13.87
N ASP A 123 31.52 -24.63 -13.31
CA ASP A 123 32.87 -24.71 -13.89
C ASP A 123 33.32 -26.13 -14.20
N THR A 124 33.14 -27.03 -13.24
CA THR A 124 33.70 -28.38 -13.31
C THR A 124 32.88 -29.33 -14.16
N TYR A 125 31.56 -29.14 -14.23
CA TYR A 125 30.65 -30.10 -14.87
C TYR A 125 29.81 -29.51 -16.01
N THR A 126 30.15 -28.32 -16.54
CA THR A 126 29.40 -27.69 -17.65
C THR A 126 29.20 -28.63 -18.84
N ASP A 127 30.21 -29.45 -19.16
CA ASP A 127 30.17 -30.46 -20.23
C ASP A 127 29.10 -31.54 -20.03
N ARG A 128 28.70 -31.79 -18.77
CA ARG A 128 27.68 -32.77 -18.39
C ARG A 128 26.31 -32.16 -18.17
N PHE A 129 26.17 -30.83 -18.32
CA PHE A 129 24.89 -30.17 -18.10
C PHE A 129 23.93 -30.48 -19.25
N ASP A 130 22.69 -30.79 -18.89
CA ASP A 130 21.55 -30.86 -19.81
C ASP A 130 20.57 -29.72 -19.48
N ALA A 131 19.43 -29.70 -20.18
CA ALA A 131 18.37 -28.73 -19.94
C ALA A 131 17.91 -28.66 -18.47
N VAL A 132 17.89 -29.80 -17.77
CA VAL A 132 17.42 -29.89 -16.38
C VAL A 132 18.46 -29.31 -15.42
N HIS A 133 19.73 -29.62 -15.62
CA HIS A 133 20.83 -29.09 -14.81
C HIS A 133 20.97 -27.58 -14.95
N VAL A 134 20.95 -27.06 -16.19
CA VAL A 134 21.05 -25.61 -16.43
C VAL A 134 19.87 -24.89 -15.78
N ALA A 135 18.64 -25.36 -16.00
CA ALA A 135 17.46 -24.76 -15.39
C ALA A 135 17.49 -24.83 -13.85
N ALA A 136 18.00 -25.92 -13.27
CA ALA A 136 18.15 -26.05 -11.82
C ALA A 136 19.21 -25.10 -11.26
N ALA A 137 20.34 -24.91 -11.96
CA ALA A 137 21.39 -23.97 -11.57
C ALA A 137 20.88 -22.53 -11.62
N VAL A 138 20.19 -22.17 -12.70
CA VAL A 138 19.53 -20.87 -12.87
C VAL A 138 18.51 -20.64 -11.74
N ALA A 139 17.63 -21.61 -11.47
CA ALA A 139 16.63 -21.50 -10.42
C ALA A 139 17.22 -21.42 -9.01
N ARG A 140 18.41 -21.99 -8.78
CA ARG A 140 19.09 -21.92 -7.48
C ARG A 140 19.71 -20.56 -7.22
N LEU A 141 20.23 -19.91 -8.25
CA LEU A 141 21.05 -18.69 -8.15
C LEU A 141 20.42 -17.58 -7.29
N PRO A 142 19.13 -17.19 -7.43
CA PRO A 142 18.53 -16.17 -6.58
C PRO A 142 18.54 -16.51 -5.08
N HIS A 143 18.58 -17.79 -4.71
CA HIS A 143 18.56 -18.19 -3.31
C HIS A 143 19.92 -18.05 -2.61
N LEU A 144 21.00 -17.85 -3.37
CA LEU A 144 22.38 -17.81 -2.86
C LEU A 144 22.89 -16.39 -2.58
N LEU A 145 22.10 -15.37 -2.90
CA LEU A 145 22.46 -13.97 -2.69
C LEU A 145 22.55 -13.64 -1.20
N LYS A 146 23.68 -13.05 -0.78
CA LYS A 146 23.92 -12.58 0.59
C LYS A 146 23.57 -11.09 0.74
N TYR A 147 23.07 -10.74 1.91
CA TYR A 147 22.65 -9.38 2.31
C TYR A 147 23.45 -8.92 3.53
N ARG A 148 23.46 -7.62 3.82
CA ARG A 148 24.11 -7.12 5.05
C ARG A 148 23.26 -7.47 6.26
N GLU A 149 23.88 -7.70 7.42
CA GLU A 149 23.16 -8.10 8.64
C GLU A 149 22.18 -7.01 9.12
N ALA A 150 22.55 -5.73 9.00
CA ALA A 150 21.68 -4.59 9.32
C ALA A 150 20.39 -4.53 8.46
N ASP A 151 20.38 -5.24 7.34
CA ASP A 151 19.28 -5.28 6.38
C ASP A 151 18.38 -6.51 6.55
N VAL A 152 18.62 -7.30 7.61
CA VAL A 152 17.90 -8.51 7.96
C VAL A 152 17.31 -8.34 9.36
N VAL A 153 16.02 -8.62 9.50
CA VAL A 153 15.26 -8.60 10.75
C VAL A 153 15.18 -10.03 11.28
N ASP A 154 15.58 -10.25 12.53
CA ASP A 154 15.32 -11.53 13.20
C ASP A 154 13.86 -11.56 13.67
N VAL A 155 13.11 -12.56 13.21
CA VAL A 155 11.70 -12.74 13.55
C VAL A 155 11.55 -13.49 14.88
N ALA A 156 12.64 -14.08 15.41
CA ALA A 156 12.61 -14.80 16.68
C ALA A 156 12.26 -13.91 17.88
N GLU A 157 12.59 -12.62 17.85
CA GLU A 157 12.24 -11.67 18.91
C GLU A 157 10.78 -11.20 18.85
N SER A 158 10.10 -11.41 17.71
CA SER A 158 8.73 -10.92 17.46
C SER A 158 7.65 -12.01 17.42
N ALA A 159 8.02 -13.29 17.29
CA ALA A 159 7.08 -14.40 17.24
C ALA A 159 7.25 -15.36 18.43
N VAL A 160 6.18 -15.58 19.19
CA VAL A 160 6.17 -16.52 20.35
C VAL A 160 6.37 -17.98 19.90
N VAL A 161 5.98 -18.34 18.66
CA VAL A 161 6.28 -19.63 18.01
C VAL A 161 6.34 -19.43 16.49
N LEU A 162 7.47 -19.76 15.85
CA LEU A 162 7.60 -19.78 14.38
C LEU A 162 6.97 -21.07 13.82
N PRO A 163 6.11 -21.00 12.76
CA PRO A 163 5.64 -22.20 12.06
C PRO A 163 6.81 -23.01 11.47
N THR A 164 6.69 -24.33 11.47
CA THR A 164 7.70 -25.25 10.92
C THR A 164 8.03 -24.91 9.46
N GLY A 165 9.31 -24.63 9.18
CA GLY A 165 9.81 -24.33 7.84
C GLY A 165 9.97 -22.85 7.48
N MET A 166 9.59 -21.92 8.38
CA MET A 166 9.91 -20.50 8.19
C MET A 166 11.35 -20.17 8.59
N THR A 167 12.02 -19.35 7.79
CA THR A 167 13.35 -18.84 8.11
C THR A 167 13.26 -17.86 9.27
N ARG A 168 14.15 -18.01 10.27
CA ARG A 168 14.24 -17.12 11.44
C ARG A 168 14.46 -15.66 11.05
N THR A 169 15.08 -15.43 9.90
CA THR A 169 15.40 -14.11 9.40
C THR A 169 14.46 -13.69 8.27
N ARG A 170 13.97 -12.45 8.35
CA ARG A 170 13.23 -11.76 7.29
C ARG A 170 14.11 -10.63 6.74
N ARG A 171 14.11 -10.43 5.42
CA ARG A 171 14.84 -9.30 4.80
C ARG A 171 14.02 -8.03 4.92
N LYS A 172 14.65 -6.88 5.20
CA LYS A 172 14.01 -5.58 4.97
C LYS A 172 13.73 -5.45 3.47
N HIS A 173 12.63 -4.81 3.11
CA HIS A 173 12.25 -4.68 1.71
C HIS A 173 13.08 -3.59 1.02
N GLY A 174 13.40 -3.77 -0.27
CA GLY A 174 14.24 -2.84 -1.05
C GLY A 174 15.75 -3.01 -0.86
N VAL A 175 16.16 -3.93 0.01
CA VAL A 175 17.57 -4.21 0.29
C VAL A 175 18.25 -4.79 -0.94
N GLN A 176 19.36 -4.16 -1.30
CA GLN A 176 20.24 -4.64 -2.36
C GLN A 176 21.18 -5.74 -1.83
N PRO A 177 21.48 -6.77 -2.65
CA PRO A 177 22.48 -7.76 -2.28
C PRO A 177 23.83 -7.07 -2.02
N ARG A 178 24.64 -7.67 -1.13
CA ARG A 178 26.01 -7.17 -0.86
C ARG A 178 26.77 -7.09 -2.19
N ALA A 179 27.42 -5.95 -2.48
CA ALA A 179 28.05 -5.67 -3.77
C ALA A 179 28.87 -6.84 -4.34
N GLY A 180 29.80 -7.42 -3.57
CA GLY A 180 30.58 -8.58 -4.03
C GLY A 180 29.77 -9.86 -4.28
N SER A 181 28.66 -10.06 -3.55
CA SER A 181 27.71 -11.16 -3.81
C SER A 181 26.91 -10.90 -5.09
N ALA A 182 26.54 -9.64 -5.35
CA ALA A 182 25.79 -9.24 -6.54
C ALA A 182 26.65 -9.43 -7.79
N GLU A 183 27.91 -8.98 -7.76
CA GLU A 183 28.85 -9.09 -8.87
C GLU A 183 29.14 -10.55 -9.24
N THR A 184 29.40 -11.40 -8.23
CA THR A 184 29.63 -12.84 -8.45
C THR A 184 28.38 -13.50 -9.05
N ALA A 185 27.19 -13.18 -8.53
CA ALA A 185 25.95 -13.69 -9.06
C ALA A 185 25.67 -13.18 -10.49
N ALA A 186 26.03 -11.94 -10.82
CA ALA A 186 25.88 -11.38 -12.16
C ALA A 186 26.76 -12.10 -13.19
N ARG A 187 28.03 -12.36 -12.85
CA ARG A 187 28.93 -13.16 -13.71
C ARG A 187 28.40 -14.57 -13.93
N LEU A 188 27.96 -15.24 -12.86
CA LEU A 188 27.39 -16.58 -12.95
C LEU A 188 26.09 -16.61 -13.74
N ALA A 189 25.22 -15.60 -13.58
CA ALA A 189 24.00 -15.44 -14.36
C ALA A 189 24.29 -15.29 -15.85
N ALA A 190 25.27 -14.45 -16.23
CA ALA A 190 25.66 -14.24 -17.62
C ALA A 190 26.17 -15.53 -18.28
N ARG A 191 26.93 -16.34 -17.53
CA ARG A 191 27.42 -17.63 -18.02
C ARG A 191 26.30 -18.64 -18.22
N LEU A 192 25.38 -18.75 -17.25
CA LEU A 192 24.20 -19.61 -17.40
C LEU A 192 23.29 -19.14 -18.53
N ASP A 193 23.14 -17.82 -18.74
CA ASP A 193 22.39 -17.23 -19.86
C ASP A 193 22.99 -17.61 -21.22
N ALA A 194 24.33 -17.68 -21.31
CA ALA A 194 25.02 -18.12 -22.53
C ALA A 194 24.89 -19.65 -22.78
N LEU A 195 24.69 -20.45 -21.74
CA LEU A 195 24.47 -21.89 -21.86
C LEU A 195 23.04 -22.24 -22.28
N LEU A 196 22.05 -21.45 -21.87
CA LEU A 196 20.63 -21.73 -22.12
C LEU A 196 20.32 -22.05 -23.61
N PRO A 197 20.74 -21.25 -24.61
CA PRO A 197 20.47 -21.51 -26.03
C PRO A 197 20.92 -22.88 -26.54
N GLN A 198 21.94 -23.49 -25.92
CA GLN A 198 22.45 -24.81 -26.33
C GLN A 198 21.51 -25.95 -25.92
N HIS A 199 20.65 -25.71 -24.93
CA HIS A 199 19.77 -26.73 -24.35
C HIS A 199 18.28 -26.47 -24.56
N VAL A 200 17.88 -25.32 -25.12
CA VAL A 200 16.45 -24.94 -25.29
C VAL A 200 15.65 -25.94 -26.11
N ALA A 201 16.27 -26.68 -27.03
CA ALA A 201 15.59 -27.71 -27.84
C ALA A 201 14.96 -28.82 -26.98
N HIS A 202 15.50 -29.06 -25.78
CA HIS A 202 15.06 -30.09 -24.83
C HIS A 202 14.31 -29.50 -23.63
N PHE A 203 13.94 -28.23 -23.67
CA PHE A 203 13.18 -27.61 -22.59
C PHE A 203 11.73 -28.12 -22.60
N PHE A 204 11.27 -28.56 -21.43
CA PHE A 204 9.84 -28.63 -21.15
C PHE A 204 9.38 -27.29 -20.56
N PRO A 205 8.05 -27.03 -20.54
CA PRO A 205 7.49 -25.81 -19.96
C PRO A 205 8.06 -25.42 -18.60
N ARG A 206 8.28 -26.41 -17.73
CA ARG A 206 8.82 -26.19 -16.39
C ARG A 206 10.23 -25.61 -16.39
N GLN A 207 11.14 -26.10 -17.22
CA GLN A 207 12.51 -25.58 -17.32
C GLN A 207 12.51 -24.14 -17.82
N ALA A 208 11.71 -23.85 -18.86
CA ALA A 208 11.56 -22.49 -19.37
C ALA A 208 10.97 -21.55 -18.31
N ALA A 209 9.86 -21.93 -17.67
CA ALA A 209 9.20 -21.12 -16.65
C ALA A 209 10.09 -20.86 -15.43
N CYS A 210 10.78 -21.88 -14.92
CA CYS A 210 11.74 -21.73 -13.82
C CYS A 210 12.91 -20.81 -14.19
N SER A 211 13.41 -20.91 -15.43
CA SER A 211 14.52 -20.08 -15.90
C SER A 211 14.10 -18.61 -16.00
N ILE A 212 12.98 -18.34 -16.68
CA ILE A 212 12.43 -16.99 -16.83
C ILE A 212 12.09 -16.38 -15.47
N TRP A 213 11.49 -17.15 -14.55
CA TRP A 213 11.24 -16.71 -13.18
C TRP A 213 12.52 -16.32 -12.43
N ALA A 214 13.56 -17.13 -12.52
CA ALA A 214 14.81 -16.90 -11.81
C ALA A 214 15.55 -15.67 -12.33
N PHE A 215 15.66 -15.51 -13.65
CA PHE A 215 16.22 -14.31 -14.28
C PHE A 215 15.38 -13.07 -13.92
N GLY A 216 14.05 -13.18 -13.90
CA GLY A 216 13.19 -12.11 -13.39
C GLY A 216 13.50 -11.73 -11.94
N GLU A 217 13.74 -12.71 -11.07
CA GLU A 217 14.09 -12.45 -9.68
C GLU A 217 15.48 -11.80 -9.51
N LEU A 218 16.45 -12.15 -10.37
CA LEU A 218 17.76 -11.50 -10.41
C LEU A 218 17.64 -10.05 -10.88
N ARG A 219 16.83 -9.78 -11.92
CA ARG A 219 16.60 -8.42 -12.41
C ARG A 219 15.93 -7.55 -11.35
N ARG A 220 14.90 -8.06 -10.68
CA ARG A 220 14.21 -7.36 -9.59
C ARG A 220 15.16 -6.96 -8.45
N ARG A 221 16.24 -7.73 -8.25
CA ARG A 221 17.27 -7.49 -7.23
C ARG A 221 18.47 -6.68 -7.73
N GLY A 222 18.38 -6.11 -8.94
CA GLY A 222 19.46 -5.32 -9.53
C GLY A 222 20.74 -6.10 -9.85
N VAL A 223 20.67 -7.44 -9.92
CA VAL A 223 21.85 -8.28 -10.23
C VAL A 223 22.11 -8.32 -11.74
N ILE A 224 21.05 -8.27 -12.54
CA ILE A 224 21.11 -8.22 -14.00
C ILE A 224 20.16 -7.16 -14.53
N GLU A 225 20.41 -6.66 -15.74
CA GLU A 225 19.49 -5.73 -16.40
C GLU A 225 18.44 -6.47 -17.26
N ARG A 226 18.87 -7.53 -17.96
CA ARG A 226 18.07 -8.31 -18.90
C ARG A 226 18.55 -9.77 -18.99
N MET A 227 17.69 -10.63 -19.54
CA MET A 227 18.00 -12.00 -19.94
C MET A 227 18.20 -12.02 -21.47
N ALA A 228 19.42 -12.27 -21.95
CA ALA A 228 19.74 -12.23 -23.37
C ALA A 228 19.14 -13.43 -24.13
N SER A 229 19.06 -14.59 -23.50
CA SER A 229 18.48 -15.81 -24.09
C SER A 229 16.95 -15.88 -24.04
N LEU A 230 16.26 -14.84 -23.56
CA LEU A 230 14.80 -14.84 -23.38
C LEU A 230 14.04 -15.24 -24.66
N PRO A 231 14.35 -14.70 -25.86
CA PRO A 231 13.65 -15.11 -27.09
C PRO A 231 13.79 -16.60 -27.41
N GLN A 232 14.99 -17.17 -27.23
CA GLN A 232 15.26 -18.58 -27.49
C GLN A 232 14.54 -19.47 -26.48
N VAL A 233 14.54 -19.09 -25.19
CA VAL A 233 13.81 -19.82 -24.15
C VAL A 233 12.30 -19.73 -24.37
N LEU A 234 11.76 -18.58 -24.77
CA LEU A 234 10.35 -18.44 -25.12
C LEU A 234 9.98 -19.32 -26.32
N MET A 235 10.81 -19.34 -27.38
CA MET A 235 10.57 -20.18 -28.55
C MET A 235 10.41 -21.67 -28.22
N SER A 236 11.12 -22.17 -27.20
CA SER A 236 11.01 -23.56 -26.74
C SER A 236 9.60 -23.93 -26.27
N VAL A 237 8.86 -22.96 -25.73
CA VAL A 237 7.50 -23.14 -25.20
C VAL A 237 6.40 -22.56 -26.08
N THR A 238 6.72 -21.64 -27.00
CA THR A 238 5.74 -21.00 -27.88
C THR A 238 5.63 -21.66 -29.27
N ARG A 239 6.56 -22.55 -29.64
CA ARG A 239 6.55 -23.27 -30.93
C ARG A 239 5.21 -23.97 -31.20
N GLY A 240 4.82 -24.01 -32.49
CA GLY A 240 3.60 -24.68 -32.92
C GLY A 240 2.33 -24.10 -32.29
N ASN A 241 2.24 -22.76 -32.17
CA ASN A 241 1.10 -22.07 -31.54
C ASN A 241 0.89 -22.46 -30.07
N LEU A 242 1.96 -22.37 -29.26
CA LEU A 242 1.99 -22.72 -27.84
C LEU A 242 1.73 -24.21 -27.55
N GLN A 243 1.95 -25.11 -28.51
CA GLN A 243 1.69 -26.55 -28.33
C GLN A 243 2.39 -27.16 -27.09
N PRO A 244 3.66 -26.86 -26.80
CA PRO A 244 4.31 -27.37 -25.59
C PRO A 244 3.58 -26.97 -24.30
N LEU A 245 3.08 -25.72 -24.23
CA LEU A 245 2.32 -25.23 -23.08
C LEU A 245 0.96 -25.91 -22.99
N ARG A 246 0.26 -26.09 -24.11
CA ARG A 246 -1.08 -26.73 -24.12
C ARG A 246 -1.03 -28.16 -23.60
N VAL A 247 -0.02 -28.92 -24.02
CA VAL A 247 0.06 -30.37 -23.75
C VAL A 247 0.77 -30.68 -22.43
N HIS A 248 1.86 -29.98 -22.11
CA HIS A 248 2.77 -30.39 -21.03
C HIS A 248 2.85 -29.43 -19.85
N ALA A 249 2.32 -28.20 -19.94
CA ALA A 249 2.43 -27.24 -18.85
C ALA A 249 1.38 -27.48 -17.77
N ALA A 250 1.83 -27.45 -16.51
CA ALA A 250 0.97 -27.40 -15.33
C ALA A 250 0.68 -25.94 -14.94
N GLY A 251 -0.31 -25.73 -14.05
CA GLY A 251 -0.66 -24.40 -13.56
C GLY A 251 0.53 -23.61 -12.99
N VAL A 252 1.41 -24.28 -12.25
CA VAL A 252 2.64 -23.67 -11.70
C VAL A 252 3.56 -23.10 -12.78
N ASP A 253 3.64 -23.75 -13.96
CA ASP A 253 4.51 -23.31 -15.05
C ASP A 253 3.98 -22.01 -15.65
N PHE A 254 2.66 -21.88 -15.81
CA PHE A 254 2.01 -20.63 -16.25
C PHE A 254 2.22 -19.49 -15.24
N ALA A 255 2.03 -19.77 -13.95
CA ALA A 255 2.23 -18.77 -12.91
C ALA A 255 3.68 -18.27 -12.85
N GLN A 256 4.66 -19.18 -12.95
CA GLN A 256 6.08 -18.83 -12.99
C GLN A 256 6.48 -18.10 -14.26
N LEU A 257 5.97 -18.53 -15.42
CA LEU A 257 6.20 -17.88 -16.71
C LEU A 257 5.71 -16.43 -16.68
N LEU A 258 4.43 -16.21 -16.34
CA LEU A 258 3.87 -14.85 -16.26
C LEU A 258 4.61 -13.98 -15.25
N HIS A 259 4.88 -14.50 -14.05
CA HIS A 259 5.58 -13.76 -13.00
C HIS A 259 7.02 -13.41 -13.40
N GLY A 260 7.71 -14.33 -14.09
CA GLY A 260 9.03 -14.10 -14.63
C GLY A 260 9.03 -13.03 -15.72
N LEU A 261 8.11 -13.10 -16.69
CA LEU A 261 7.96 -12.09 -17.75
C LEU A 261 7.66 -10.71 -17.17
N ALA A 262 6.75 -10.64 -16.19
CA ALA A 262 6.44 -9.41 -15.45
C ALA A 262 7.69 -8.79 -14.80
N LYS A 263 8.48 -9.60 -14.09
CA LYS A 263 9.72 -9.14 -13.46
C LYS A 263 10.81 -8.76 -14.47
N LEU A 264 10.85 -9.42 -15.62
CA LEU A 264 11.73 -9.07 -16.74
C LEU A 264 11.26 -7.82 -17.50
N GLY A 265 10.04 -7.34 -17.24
CA GLY A 265 9.44 -6.22 -17.96
C GLY A 265 9.10 -6.57 -19.41
N HIS A 266 8.92 -7.86 -19.72
CA HIS A 266 8.61 -8.33 -21.05
C HIS A 266 7.09 -8.35 -21.26
N ASN A 267 6.57 -7.28 -21.86
CA ASN A 267 5.14 -7.08 -22.12
C ASN A 267 4.83 -7.21 -23.61
N ASP A 268 4.97 -8.42 -24.15
CA ASP A 268 4.60 -8.75 -25.54
C ASP A 268 3.10 -9.06 -25.63
N GLU A 269 2.33 -8.12 -26.19
CA GLU A 269 0.87 -8.21 -26.21
C GLU A 269 0.35 -9.45 -26.96
N PRO A 270 0.76 -9.74 -28.21
CA PRO A 270 0.38 -10.98 -28.92
C PRO A 270 0.64 -12.26 -28.12
N LEU A 271 1.81 -12.36 -27.47
CA LEU A 271 2.16 -13.52 -26.67
C LEU A 271 1.21 -13.65 -25.47
N LEU A 272 0.96 -12.54 -24.77
CA LEU A 272 0.08 -12.54 -23.61
C LEU A 272 -1.37 -12.86 -24.01
N ASP A 273 -1.89 -12.31 -25.10
CA ASP A 273 -3.23 -12.61 -25.61
C ASP A 273 -3.42 -14.11 -25.93
N ALA A 274 -2.37 -14.77 -26.43
CA ALA A 274 -2.40 -16.20 -26.67
C ALA A 274 -2.24 -17.03 -25.36
N LEU A 275 -1.52 -16.53 -24.36
CA LEU A 275 -1.26 -17.23 -23.09
C LEU A 275 -2.44 -17.18 -22.11
N LEU A 276 -3.12 -16.03 -21.99
CA LEU A 276 -4.13 -15.82 -20.94
C LEU A 276 -5.32 -16.79 -21.00
N PRO A 277 -5.84 -17.19 -22.17
CA PRO A 277 -6.86 -18.24 -22.24
C PRO A 277 -6.38 -19.59 -21.66
N LEU A 278 -5.12 -19.97 -21.93
CA LEU A 278 -4.55 -21.21 -21.39
C LEU A 278 -4.36 -21.15 -19.87
N VAL A 279 -4.00 -19.98 -19.35
CA VAL A 279 -3.92 -19.72 -17.90
C VAL A 279 -5.30 -19.94 -17.27
N ALA A 280 -6.35 -19.39 -17.87
CA ALA A 280 -7.73 -19.53 -17.40
C ALA A 280 -8.15 -21.01 -17.29
N GLU A 281 -7.81 -21.83 -18.29
CA GLU A 281 -8.10 -23.27 -18.29
C GLU A 281 -7.36 -24.04 -17.19
N ARG A 282 -6.22 -23.53 -16.70
CA ARG A 282 -5.36 -24.23 -15.73
C ARG A 282 -5.46 -23.70 -14.30
N LEU A 283 -6.27 -22.67 -14.05
CA LEU A 283 -6.44 -22.10 -12.70
C LEU A 283 -6.85 -23.13 -11.65
N GLY A 284 -7.68 -24.10 -12.00
CA GLY A 284 -8.14 -25.15 -11.07
C GLY A 284 -7.02 -26.09 -10.59
N SER A 285 -5.85 -26.09 -11.26
CA SER A 285 -4.67 -26.84 -10.84
C SER A 285 -3.68 -26.02 -10.01
N MET A 286 -3.91 -24.71 -9.87
CA MET A 286 -2.99 -23.79 -9.20
C MET A 286 -3.22 -23.76 -7.70
N GLN A 287 -2.13 -23.76 -6.95
CA GLN A 287 -2.14 -23.49 -5.51
C GLN A 287 -2.30 -21.98 -5.22
N GLN A 288 -2.66 -21.64 -3.98
CA GLN A 288 -2.84 -20.24 -3.53
C GLN A 288 -1.68 -19.32 -3.90
N ARG A 289 -0.43 -19.81 -3.74
CA ARG A 289 0.78 -19.06 -4.11
C ARG A 289 0.86 -18.80 -5.62
N GLU A 290 0.49 -19.76 -6.45
CA GLU A 290 0.53 -19.64 -7.92
C GLU A 290 -0.57 -18.70 -8.43
N LEU A 291 -1.74 -18.72 -7.81
CA LEU A 291 -2.81 -17.75 -8.04
C LEU A 291 -2.38 -16.33 -7.66
N GLN A 292 -1.73 -16.16 -6.51
CA GLN A 292 -1.15 -14.87 -6.10
C GLN A 292 -0.08 -14.37 -7.09
N MET A 293 0.82 -15.26 -7.54
CA MET A 293 1.83 -14.91 -8.55
C MET A 293 1.19 -14.49 -9.87
N THR A 294 0.13 -15.18 -10.29
CA THR A 294 -0.62 -14.89 -11.52
C THR A 294 -1.24 -13.49 -11.45
N VAL A 295 -2.00 -13.18 -10.39
CA VAL A 295 -2.65 -11.85 -10.28
C VAL A 295 -1.62 -10.72 -10.17
N TRP A 296 -0.50 -10.94 -9.47
CA TRP A 296 0.59 -9.97 -9.39
C TRP A 296 1.25 -9.73 -10.75
N ALA A 297 1.46 -10.79 -11.54
CA ALA A 297 2.02 -10.67 -12.87
C ALA A 297 1.10 -9.89 -13.80
N LEU A 298 -0.21 -10.18 -13.80
CA LEU A 298 -1.21 -9.45 -14.58
C LEU A 298 -1.21 -7.95 -14.24
N ALA A 299 -1.19 -7.62 -12.94
CA ALA A 299 -1.10 -6.25 -12.47
C ALA A 299 0.17 -5.53 -12.94
N THR A 300 1.31 -6.20 -12.87
CA THR A 300 2.62 -5.64 -13.24
C THR A 300 2.75 -5.46 -14.75
N LEU A 301 2.20 -6.39 -15.54
CA LEU A 301 2.13 -6.31 -17.00
C LEU A 301 1.01 -5.40 -17.51
N GLN A 302 0.24 -4.77 -16.60
CA GLN A 302 -0.90 -3.90 -16.93
C GLN A 302 -1.98 -4.62 -17.77
N ARG A 303 -2.13 -5.94 -17.60
CA ARG A 303 -3.13 -6.76 -18.30
C ARG A 303 -4.39 -6.86 -17.46
N SER A 304 -5.34 -5.97 -17.70
CA SER A 304 -6.66 -6.03 -17.06
C SER A 304 -7.59 -6.93 -17.87
N THR A 305 -7.80 -8.16 -17.42
CA THR A 305 -8.77 -9.12 -17.97
C THR A 305 -9.79 -9.44 -16.89
N PRO A 306 -10.90 -8.68 -16.79
CA PRO A 306 -11.84 -8.80 -15.69
C PRO A 306 -12.33 -10.23 -15.43
N GLU A 307 -12.60 -10.99 -16.50
CA GLU A 307 -13.05 -12.38 -16.42
C GLU A 307 -12.00 -13.32 -15.80
N LEU A 308 -10.72 -13.12 -16.14
CA LEU A 308 -9.63 -13.91 -15.59
C LEU A 308 -9.38 -13.54 -14.12
N LEU A 309 -9.42 -12.24 -13.79
CA LEU A 309 -9.35 -11.76 -12.41
C LEU A 309 -10.47 -12.36 -11.56
N ASP A 310 -11.69 -12.45 -12.09
CA ASP A 310 -12.82 -13.07 -11.41
C ASP A 310 -12.62 -14.56 -11.18
N ALA A 311 -12.11 -15.26 -12.19
CA ALA A 311 -11.81 -16.68 -12.09
C ALA A 311 -10.71 -16.92 -11.04
N VAL A 312 -9.67 -16.08 -11.00
CA VAL A 312 -8.61 -16.15 -9.96
C VAL A 312 -9.21 -15.87 -8.58
N ALA A 313 -10.10 -14.89 -8.43
CA ALA A 313 -10.76 -14.62 -7.15
C ALA A 313 -11.58 -15.82 -6.65
N GLN A 314 -12.34 -16.45 -7.53
CA GLN A 314 -13.12 -17.64 -7.20
C GLN A 314 -12.22 -18.82 -6.81
N GLN A 315 -11.09 -19.01 -7.50
CA GLN A 315 -10.15 -20.09 -7.17
C GLN A 315 -9.38 -19.83 -5.87
N LEU A 316 -9.05 -18.58 -5.55
CA LEU A 316 -8.48 -18.24 -4.24
C LEU A 316 -9.49 -18.51 -3.11
N LEU A 317 -10.78 -18.27 -3.34
CA LEU A 317 -11.83 -18.60 -2.38
C LEU A 317 -12.01 -20.12 -2.23
N SER A 318 -12.00 -20.88 -3.32
CA SER A 318 -12.19 -22.33 -3.29
C SER A 318 -11.03 -23.06 -2.60
N THR A 319 -9.80 -22.59 -2.83
CA THR A 319 -8.58 -23.14 -2.21
C THR A 319 -8.34 -22.60 -0.80
N GLY A 320 -9.13 -21.61 -0.36
CA GLY A 320 -8.99 -20.91 0.92
C GLY A 320 -7.87 -19.87 0.92
N THR A 321 -7.90 -18.95 1.88
CA THR A 321 -6.86 -17.90 2.05
C THR A 321 -6.03 -18.09 3.32
N THR A 322 -6.30 -19.12 4.12
CA THR A 322 -5.73 -19.29 5.48
C THR A 322 -4.22 -19.53 5.48
N PHE A 323 -3.67 -20.15 4.43
CA PHE A 323 -2.24 -20.47 4.32
C PHE A 323 -1.43 -19.40 3.56
N LEU A 324 -2.09 -18.34 3.08
CA LEU A 324 -1.38 -17.18 2.57
C LEU A 324 -0.71 -16.46 3.73
N VAL A 325 0.58 -16.17 3.58
CA VAL A 325 1.31 -15.29 4.49
C VAL A 325 0.88 -13.83 4.28
N PRO A 326 1.05 -12.93 5.26
CA PRO A 326 0.51 -11.57 5.13
C PRO A 326 1.03 -10.80 3.92
N SER A 327 2.29 -10.99 3.54
CA SER A 327 2.87 -10.39 2.33
C SER A 327 2.23 -10.88 1.03
N ALA A 328 1.78 -12.14 1.00
CA ALA A 328 1.03 -12.68 -0.13
C ALA A 328 -0.38 -12.08 -0.19
N CYS A 329 -1.06 -11.93 0.95
CA CYS A 329 -2.36 -11.24 1.03
C CYS A 329 -2.24 -9.78 0.57
N ALA A 330 -1.25 -9.04 1.08
CA ALA A 330 -0.97 -7.67 0.67
C ALA A 330 -0.68 -7.55 -0.84
N SER A 331 0.05 -8.52 -1.39
CA SER A 331 0.32 -8.59 -2.82
C SER A 331 -0.95 -8.81 -3.65
N VAL A 332 -1.88 -9.67 -3.20
CA VAL A 332 -3.17 -9.85 -3.88
C VAL A 332 -3.98 -8.55 -3.83
N PHE A 333 -4.11 -7.92 -2.65
CA PHE A 333 -4.77 -6.61 -2.51
C PHE A 333 -4.19 -5.57 -3.46
N TRP A 334 -2.86 -5.42 -3.47
CA TRP A 334 -2.16 -4.51 -4.37
C TRP A 334 -2.44 -4.80 -5.83
N SER A 335 -2.45 -6.08 -6.22
CA SER A 335 -2.65 -6.50 -7.59
C SER A 335 -4.03 -6.09 -8.10
N TYR A 336 -5.09 -6.37 -7.31
CA TYR A 336 -6.45 -5.93 -7.65
C TYR A 336 -6.55 -4.41 -7.69
N ALA A 337 -6.01 -3.71 -6.70
CA ALA A 337 -6.00 -2.24 -6.70
C ALA A 337 -5.29 -1.64 -7.94
N LYS A 338 -4.23 -2.31 -8.42
CA LYS A 338 -3.47 -1.87 -9.58
C LYS A 338 -4.17 -2.19 -10.91
N THR A 339 -4.79 -3.36 -11.04
CA THR A 339 -5.52 -3.77 -12.26
C THR A 339 -6.87 -3.08 -12.42
N GLU A 340 -7.52 -2.72 -11.30
CA GLU A 340 -8.85 -2.10 -11.26
C GLU A 340 -8.80 -0.57 -11.17
N GLY A 341 -7.60 0.02 -11.34
CA GLY A 341 -7.28 1.43 -11.10
C GLY A 341 -8.49 2.38 -11.16
N LEU A 342 -8.81 3.01 -10.02
CA LEU A 342 -9.83 4.05 -9.86
C LEU A 342 -11.30 3.65 -10.07
N ALA A 343 -11.64 2.39 -10.28
CA ALA A 343 -13.03 1.93 -10.18
C ALA A 343 -13.43 1.73 -8.71
N ARG A 344 -13.80 2.81 -8.01
CA ARG A 344 -14.30 2.76 -6.62
C ARG A 344 -15.36 1.66 -6.49
N LEU A 345 -15.12 0.66 -5.64
CA LEU A 345 -16.07 -0.41 -5.33
C LEU A 345 -17.23 0.04 -4.42
N SER A 346 -17.36 1.34 -4.14
CA SER A 346 -18.49 1.88 -3.39
C SER A 346 -19.80 1.81 -4.17
N ALA A 347 -20.87 1.44 -3.48
CA ALA A 347 -22.25 1.42 -3.96
C ALA A 347 -22.84 2.82 -4.29
N GLY A 348 -22.03 3.89 -4.26
CA GLY A 348 -22.45 5.28 -4.51
C GLY A 348 -21.68 6.02 -5.61
N GLY A 349 -20.94 5.33 -6.48
CA GLY A 349 -20.29 5.98 -7.63
C GLY A 349 -21.31 6.60 -8.58
N VAL A 350 -21.33 7.93 -8.68
CA VAL A 350 -22.19 8.73 -9.58
C VAL A 350 -21.91 8.31 -11.03
N GLY A 351 -22.78 7.43 -11.52
CA GLY A 351 -22.66 6.75 -12.81
C GLY A 351 -23.68 5.62 -12.87
N GLY A 352 -24.97 5.99 -12.81
CA GLY A 352 -26.13 5.09 -12.80
C GLY A 352 -26.34 4.35 -14.13
N GLY A 353 -25.37 3.56 -14.56
CA GLY A 353 -25.56 2.53 -15.58
C GLY A 353 -25.99 1.22 -14.92
N ARG A 354 -27.13 0.64 -15.35
CA ARG A 354 -27.59 -0.68 -14.91
C ARG A 354 -26.46 -1.72 -15.07
N ARG A 355 -25.82 -2.12 -13.96
CA ARG A 355 -24.87 -3.25 -13.95
C ARG A 355 -25.64 -4.54 -14.28
N SER A 356 -25.14 -5.33 -15.22
CA SER A 356 -25.71 -6.65 -15.52
C SER A 356 -25.65 -7.57 -14.30
N ARG A 357 -26.62 -8.49 -14.12
CA ARG A 357 -26.61 -9.49 -13.02
C ARG A 357 -25.29 -10.27 -12.94
N LYS A 358 -24.62 -10.50 -14.08
CA LYS A 358 -23.30 -11.14 -14.15
C LYS A 358 -22.20 -10.27 -13.51
N GLN A 359 -22.18 -8.97 -13.80
CA GLN A 359 -21.23 -8.00 -13.23
C GLN A 359 -21.45 -7.77 -11.73
N ALA A 360 -22.69 -7.80 -11.25
CA ALA A 360 -23.00 -7.68 -9.82
C ALA A 360 -22.53 -8.91 -9.01
N ARG A 361 -22.69 -10.13 -9.56
CA ARG A 361 -22.19 -11.38 -8.95
C ARG A 361 -20.66 -11.42 -8.90
N VAL A 362 -20.02 -10.93 -9.96
CA VAL A 362 -18.57 -10.78 -10.06
C VAL A 362 -18.01 -9.85 -9.00
N ALA A 363 -18.60 -8.66 -8.83
CA ALA A 363 -18.22 -7.73 -7.77
C ALA A 363 -18.38 -8.36 -6.37
N ALA A 364 -19.43 -9.16 -6.17
CA ALA A 364 -19.65 -9.86 -4.90
C ALA A 364 -18.59 -10.95 -4.60
N ALA A 365 -18.05 -11.63 -5.61
CA ALA A 365 -16.97 -12.62 -5.42
C ALA A 365 -15.67 -11.94 -4.98
N ARG A 366 -15.33 -10.78 -5.56
CA ARG A 366 -14.15 -10.00 -5.16
C ARG A 366 -14.26 -9.46 -3.74
N VAL A 367 -15.43 -8.95 -3.35
CA VAL A 367 -15.68 -8.52 -1.96
C VAL A 367 -15.48 -9.68 -1.00
N LYS A 368 -16.04 -10.87 -1.28
CA LYS A 368 -15.81 -12.07 -0.46
C LYS A 368 -14.35 -12.47 -0.37
N LEU A 369 -13.59 -12.36 -1.47
CA LEU A 369 -12.15 -12.60 -1.44
C LEU A 369 -11.47 -11.61 -0.49
N PHE A 370 -11.78 -10.32 -0.58
CA PHE A 370 -11.19 -9.30 0.30
C PHE A 370 -11.55 -9.53 1.77
N ASP A 371 -12.77 -9.95 2.09
CA ASP A 371 -13.16 -10.36 3.43
C ASP A 371 -12.33 -11.56 3.92
N SER A 372 -12.15 -12.57 3.06
CA SER A 372 -11.36 -13.76 3.35
C SER A 372 -9.87 -13.44 3.57
N LEU A 373 -9.31 -12.54 2.77
CA LEU A 373 -7.94 -12.05 2.91
C LEU A 373 -7.76 -11.22 4.18
N ALA A 374 -8.73 -10.34 4.48
CA ALA A 374 -8.75 -9.56 5.72
C ALA A 374 -8.76 -10.47 6.95
N GLY A 375 -9.61 -11.51 6.93
CA GLY A 375 -9.65 -12.54 7.98
C GLY A 375 -8.30 -13.24 8.18
N SER A 376 -7.65 -13.68 7.10
CA SER A 376 -6.30 -14.28 7.18
C SER A 376 -5.26 -13.33 7.75
N MET A 377 -5.26 -12.07 7.30
CA MET A 377 -4.30 -11.06 7.80
C MET A 377 -4.52 -10.75 9.28
N MET A 378 -5.79 -10.65 9.72
CA MET A 378 -6.12 -10.43 11.12
C MET A 378 -5.71 -11.61 12.00
N ALA A 379 -5.89 -12.85 11.53
CA ALA A 379 -5.42 -14.05 12.22
C ALA A 379 -3.89 -14.10 12.36
N GLN A 380 -3.17 -13.43 11.45
CA GLN A 380 -1.71 -13.36 11.40
C GLN A 380 -1.16 -11.99 11.82
N ALA A 381 -1.88 -11.24 12.65
CA ALA A 381 -1.57 -9.84 12.96
C ALA A 381 -0.16 -9.59 13.54
N LEU A 382 0.43 -10.61 14.19
CA LEU A 382 1.79 -10.54 14.75
C LEU A 382 2.89 -10.72 13.69
N LEU A 383 2.56 -11.24 12.51
CA LEU A 383 3.51 -11.49 11.42
C LEU A 383 3.53 -10.36 10.36
N LEU A 384 2.66 -9.36 10.51
CA LEU A 384 2.55 -8.23 9.60
C LEU A 384 3.80 -7.35 9.65
N ALA A 385 4.45 -7.12 8.50
CA ALA A 385 5.39 -6.01 8.40
C ALA A 385 4.68 -4.67 8.26
N PRO A 386 5.37 -3.57 8.60
CA PRO A 386 4.99 -2.21 8.22
C PRO A 386 4.61 -2.07 6.75
N GLN A 387 5.40 -2.64 5.83
CA GLN A 387 5.09 -2.60 4.41
C GLN A 387 3.82 -3.40 4.03
N ASP A 388 3.60 -4.56 4.64
CA ASP A 388 2.41 -5.38 4.36
C ASP A 388 1.15 -4.60 4.78
N VAL A 389 1.23 -3.89 5.92
CA VAL A 389 0.22 -2.95 6.41
C VAL A 389 0.02 -1.79 5.44
N ALA A 390 1.09 -1.07 5.06
CA ALA A 390 1.03 0.09 4.17
C ALA A 390 0.44 -0.27 2.80
N THR A 391 0.90 -1.38 2.22
CA THR A 391 0.46 -1.86 0.90
C THR A 391 -1.01 -2.26 0.94
N THR A 392 -1.45 -2.92 2.00
CA THR A 392 -2.84 -3.36 2.15
C THR A 392 -3.77 -2.17 2.36
N LEU A 393 -3.43 -1.23 3.24
CA LEU A 393 -4.25 -0.03 3.47
C LEU A 393 -4.31 0.86 2.23
N TRP A 394 -3.20 1.03 1.52
CA TRP A 394 -3.18 1.73 0.23
C TRP A 394 -4.10 1.03 -0.80
N ALA A 395 -4.02 -0.29 -0.90
CA ALA A 395 -4.88 -1.03 -1.82
C ALA A 395 -6.36 -0.90 -1.43
N CYS A 396 -6.68 -0.97 -0.14
CA CYS A 396 -8.03 -0.76 0.37
C CYS A 396 -8.56 0.64 0.02
N SER A 397 -7.74 1.68 0.17
CA SER A 397 -8.13 3.06 -0.12
C SER A 397 -8.36 3.29 -1.62
N VAL A 398 -7.52 2.72 -2.49
CA VAL A 398 -7.69 2.76 -3.95
C VAL A 398 -8.95 2.01 -4.40
N LEU A 399 -9.20 0.84 -3.83
CA LEU A 399 -10.37 0.02 -4.13
C LEU A 399 -11.66 0.61 -3.53
N GLY A 400 -11.57 1.47 -2.51
CA GLY A 400 -12.72 1.89 -1.70
C GLY A 400 -13.31 0.73 -0.89
N TYR A 401 -12.48 -0.23 -0.49
CA TYR A 401 -12.87 -1.37 0.33
C TYR A 401 -12.87 -0.98 1.81
N HIS A 402 -14.04 -1.07 2.44
CA HIS A 402 -14.23 -0.76 3.85
C HIS A 402 -14.48 -2.04 4.64
N HIS A 403 -13.59 -2.33 5.60
CA HIS A 403 -13.74 -3.42 6.56
C HIS A 403 -13.68 -2.86 7.98
N SER A 404 -14.60 -3.27 8.85
CA SER A 404 -14.81 -2.64 10.16
C SER A 404 -13.62 -2.80 11.12
N GLN A 405 -12.95 -3.95 11.08
CA GLN A 405 -11.87 -4.30 12.04
C GLN A 405 -10.46 -4.28 11.43
N LEU A 406 -10.34 -4.31 10.10
CA LEU A 406 -9.03 -4.48 9.45
C LEU A 406 -8.14 -3.25 9.67
N PRO A 407 -8.61 -2.00 9.48
CA PRO A 407 -7.80 -0.81 9.75
C PRO A 407 -7.32 -0.71 11.21
N ALA A 408 -8.12 -1.20 12.17
CA ALA A 408 -7.73 -1.27 13.58
C ALA A 408 -6.53 -2.21 13.77
N VAL A 409 -6.65 -3.45 13.30
CA VAL A 409 -5.62 -4.47 13.46
C VAL A 409 -4.32 -4.10 12.73
N LEU A 410 -4.45 -3.54 11.53
CA LEU A 410 -3.30 -3.06 10.76
C LEU A 410 -2.63 -1.85 11.42
N GLY A 411 -3.41 -0.91 11.97
CA GLY A 411 -2.89 0.23 12.72
C GLY A 411 -2.16 -0.18 14.00
N ASP A 412 -2.70 -1.13 14.76
CA ASP A 412 -2.04 -1.70 15.94
C ASP A 412 -0.75 -2.45 15.58
N ALA A 413 -0.74 -3.15 14.44
CA ALA A 413 0.47 -3.81 13.93
C ALA A 413 1.57 -2.81 13.59
N LEU A 414 1.22 -1.70 12.91
CA LEU A 414 2.17 -0.62 12.63
C LEU A 414 2.65 0.04 13.93
N LEU A 415 1.75 0.32 14.87
CA LEU A 415 2.08 0.93 16.15
C LEU A 415 3.13 0.12 16.93
N ARG A 416 2.99 -1.22 16.97
CA ARG A 416 3.99 -2.11 17.57
C ARG A 416 5.35 -2.04 16.87
N ALA A 417 5.35 -1.88 15.55
CA ALA A 417 6.55 -1.84 14.73
C ALA A 417 7.10 -0.43 14.50
N LEU A 418 6.49 0.61 15.10
CA LEU A 418 6.75 2.02 14.78
C LEU A 418 8.24 2.41 14.83
N PRO A 419 9.05 1.98 15.83
CA PRO A 419 10.48 2.31 15.89
C PRO A 419 11.31 1.75 14.72
N SER A 420 10.80 0.73 14.03
CA SER A 420 11.46 0.07 12.90
C SER A 420 10.90 0.48 11.54
N CYS A 421 9.85 1.29 11.52
CA CYS A 421 9.19 1.74 10.30
C CYS A 421 10.02 2.83 9.60
N SER A 422 9.96 2.86 8.28
CA SER A 422 10.39 4.01 7.51
C SER A 422 9.34 5.13 7.52
N ASP A 423 9.77 6.38 7.38
CA ASP A 423 8.88 7.54 7.25
C ASP A 423 7.85 7.35 6.13
N ALA A 424 8.26 6.71 5.03
CA ALA A 424 7.40 6.44 3.89
C ALA A 424 6.28 5.45 4.22
N GLU A 425 6.55 4.42 5.03
CA GLU A 425 5.54 3.45 5.47
C GLU A 425 4.53 4.12 6.41
N VAL A 426 5.01 4.88 7.41
CA VAL A 426 4.14 5.61 8.35
C VAL A 426 3.25 6.60 7.61
N ALA A 427 3.84 7.43 6.75
CA ALA A 427 3.11 8.43 5.98
C ALA A 427 2.07 7.79 5.04
N SER A 428 2.41 6.69 4.36
CA SER A 428 1.51 5.96 3.46
C SER A 428 0.32 5.35 4.21
N VAL A 429 0.55 4.80 5.41
CA VAL A 429 -0.51 4.26 6.26
C VAL A 429 -1.46 5.36 6.70
N LEU A 430 -0.93 6.48 7.21
CA LEU A 430 -1.76 7.61 7.66
C LEU A 430 -2.58 8.20 6.52
N GLU A 431 -1.97 8.41 5.34
CA GLU A 431 -2.68 8.85 4.14
C GLU A 431 -3.80 7.87 3.75
N SER A 432 -3.53 6.56 3.81
CA SER A 432 -4.52 5.54 3.45
C SER A 432 -5.68 5.48 4.44
N LEU A 433 -5.41 5.61 5.75
CA LEU A 433 -6.43 5.73 6.78
C LEU A 433 -7.30 6.97 6.57
N ALA A 434 -6.70 8.09 6.15
CA ALA A 434 -7.41 9.33 5.85
C ALA A 434 -8.37 9.16 4.66
N HIS A 435 -7.92 8.53 3.58
CA HIS A 435 -8.80 8.20 2.45
C HIS A 435 -9.93 7.23 2.81
N LEU A 436 -9.69 6.33 3.77
CA LEU A 436 -10.71 5.41 4.29
C LEU A 436 -11.63 6.05 5.35
N GLY A 437 -11.32 7.26 5.81
CA GLY A 437 -12.04 7.93 6.89
C GLY A 437 -11.91 7.23 8.26
N TYR A 438 -10.83 6.48 8.48
CA TYR A 438 -10.63 5.71 9.72
C TYR A 438 -9.62 6.41 10.65
N HIS A 439 -10.08 6.85 11.82
CA HIS A 439 -9.23 7.50 12.82
C HIS A 439 -8.64 6.51 13.82
N HIS A 440 -7.34 6.16 13.67
CA HIS A 440 -6.61 5.29 14.58
C HIS A 440 -5.90 6.09 15.70
N ALA A 441 -6.64 6.46 16.75
CA ALA A 441 -6.17 7.40 17.77
C ALA A 441 -4.78 7.03 18.39
N PRO A 442 -4.54 5.79 18.86
CA PRO A 442 -3.25 5.47 19.49
C PRO A 442 -2.04 5.60 18.56
N LEU A 443 -2.24 5.35 17.26
CA LEU A 443 -1.18 5.43 16.25
C LEU A 443 -0.88 6.89 15.94
N MET A 444 -1.92 7.70 15.73
CA MET A 444 -1.76 9.13 15.50
C MET A 444 -1.10 9.78 16.72
N ASP A 445 -1.57 9.50 17.93
CA ASP A 445 -0.95 10.02 19.15
C ASP A 445 0.52 9.63 19.30
N ALA A 446 0.90 8.40 18.94
CA ALA A 446 2.30 7.97 18.99
C ALA A 446 3.16 8.68 17.94
N VAL A 447 2.67 8.81 16.70
CA VAL A 447 3.37 9.50 15.61
C VAL A 447 3.54 10.99 15.94
N ALA A 448 2.49 11.65 16.42
CA ALA A 448 2.56 13.05 16.87
C ALA A 448 3.58 13.23 17.99
N ALA A 449 3.65 12.30 18.96
CA ALA A 449 4.65 12.34 20.04
C ALA A 449 6.06 12.24 19.48
N GLY A 450 6.30 11.26 18.61
CA GLY A 450 7.61 11.04 18.00
C GLY A 450 8.09 12.27 17.25
N ILE A 451 7.24 12.84 16.40
CA ILE A 451 7.57 14.04 15.61
C ILE A 451 7.81 15.27 16.49
N LEU A 452 7.02 15.47 17.55
CA LEU A 452 7.20 16.63 18.45
C LEU A 452 8.42 16.48 19.36
N ALA A 453 8.79 15.24 19.73
CA ALA A 453 9.98 14.97 20.53
C ALA A 453 11.27 15.11 19.71
N GLU A 454 11.28 14.58 18.49
CA GLU A 454 12.37 14.66 17.54
C GLU A 454 11.85 15.23 16.22
N PRO A 455 11.92 16.56 16.02
CA PRO A 455 11.40 17.20 14.83
C PRO A 455 12.06 16.62 13.57
N VAL A 456 11.24 16.43 12.53
CA VAL A 456 11.58 15.68 11.32
C VAL A 456 12.76 16.33 10.56
N VAL A 457 13.99 15.89 10.83
CA VAL A 457 15.22 16.44 10.20
C VAL A 457 15.53 15.82 8.83
N HIS A 458 15.06 14.61 8.54
CA HIS A 458 15.46 13.89 7.31
C HIS A 458 14.32 13.37 6.42
N ALA A 459 13.04 13.57 6.76
CA ALA A 459 11.97 13.05 5.91
C ALA A 459 11.87 13.79 4.58
N GLU A 460 11.50 13.00 3.56
CA GLU A 460 11.14 13.49 2.23
C GLU A 460 9.89 14.40 2.30
N PRO A 461 9.84 15.50 1.51
CA PRO A 461 8.70 16.42 1.49
C PRO A 461 7.35 15.75 1.25
N VAL A 462 7.32 14.72 0.40
CA VAL A 462 6.10 13.95 0.13
C VAL A 462 5.55 13.24 1.37
N ASN A 463 6.43 12.76 2.25
CA ASN A 463 6.00 12.11 3.49
C ASN A 463 5.44 13.13 4.48
N ILE A 464 6.04 14.33 4.56
CA ILE A 464 5.52 15.45 5.36
C ILE A 464 4.12 15.84 4.87
N ALA A 465 3.95 16.00 3.56
CA ALA A 465 2.67 16.36 2.95
C ALA A 465 1.57 15.32 3.23
N ARG A 466 1.90 14.03 3.16
CA ARG A 466 0.99 12.92 3.49
C ARG A 466 0.53 12.94 4.94
N VAL A 467 1.45 13.18 5.88
CA VAL A 467 1.11 13.29 7.30
C VAL A 467 0.24 14.53 7.54
N LEU A 468 0.59 15.70 6.99
CA LEU A 468 -0.22 16.91 7.06
C LEU A 468 -1.65 16.66 6.55
N PHE A 469 -1.78 16.04 5.37
CA PHE A 469 -3.09 15.68 4.82
C PHE A 469 -3.86 14.74 5.76
N ALA A 470 -3.21 13.70 6.28
CA ALA A 470 -3.87 12.72 7.13
C ALA A 470 -4.41 13.34 8.43
N TYR A 471 -3.63 14.20 9.07
CA TYR A 471 -4.10 14.93 10.26
C TYR A 471 -5.18 15.95 9.91
N GLY A 472 -5.08 16.65 8.78
CA GLY A 472 -6.14 17.58 8.35
C GLY A 472 -7.47 16.87 8.06
N ALA A 473 -7.41 15.65 7.52
CA ALA A 473 -8.59 14.87 7.18
C ALA A 473 -9.21 14.12 8.37
N LEU A 474 -8.41 13.71 9.36
CA LEU A 474 -8.86 12.82 10.44
C LEU A 474 -8.82 13.42 11.84
N ALA A 475 -7.90 14.35 12.13
CA ALA A 475 -7.64 14.76 13.50
C ALA A 475 -8.78 15.61 14.08
N ARG A 476 -9.00 15.45 15.38
CA ARG A 476 -9.74 16.45 16.16
C ARG A 476 -8.80 17.63 16.32
N ARG A 477 -9.27 18.86 16.14
CA ARG A 477 -8.43 20.07 16.21
C ARG A 477 -7.97 20.38 17.64
N GLY A 478 -7.13 19.51 18.21
CA GLY A 478 -6.54 19.66 19.53
C GLY A 478 -5.29 20.53 19.51
N PRO A 479 -4.85 21.03 20.69
CA PRO A 479 -3.66 21.87 20.80
C PRO A 479 -2.39 21.16 20.30
N ARG A 480 -2.32 19.84 20.51
CA ARG A 480 -1.21 19.01 20.05
C ARG A 480 -1.17 18.88 18.52
N ASP A 481 -2.33 18.72 17.89
CA ASP A 481 -2.43 18.61 16.43
C ASP A 481 -2.05 19.95 15.76
N LEU A 482 -2.44 21.08 16.36
CA LEU A 482 -2.00 22.41 15.91
C LEU A 482 -0.49 22.58 16.01
N GLN A 483 0.12 22.17 17.14
CA GLN A 483 1.58 22.22 17.30
C GLN A 483 2.31 21.31 16.29
N LEU A 484 1.77 20.11 16.06
CA LEU A 484 2.30 19.17 15.07
C LEU A 484 2.24 19.78 13.67
N VAL A 485 1.11 20.36 13.29
CA VAL A 485 0.91 20.99 11.97
C VAL A 485 1.89 22.13 11.76
N GLY A 486 2.10 23.00 12.75
CA GLY A 486 3.12 24.06 12.69
C GLY A 486 4.54 23.50 12.50
N THR A 487 4.90 22.47 13.26
CA THR A 487 6.23 21.82 13.15
C THR A 487 6.44 21.20 11.76
N LEU A 488 5.42 20.54 11.21
CA LEU A 488 5.47 19.94 9.88
C LEU A 488 5.45 20.97 8.76
N ALA A 489 4.70 22.07 8.91
CA ALA A 489 4.65 23.17 7.96
C ALA A 489 6.01 23.87 7.85
N GLU A 490 6.67 24.13 8.97
CA GLU A 490 8.03 24.68 9.01
C GLU A 490 9.06 23.69 8.44
N ALA A 491 8.93 22.39 8.74
CA ALA A 491 9.78 21.38 8.14
C ALA A 491 9.60 21.30 6.61
N LEU A 492 8.37 21.42 6.12
CA LEU A 492 8.07 21.44 4.69
C LEU A 492 8.64 22.71 4.03
N SER A 493 8.48 23.89 4.64
CA SER A 493 8.90 25.17 4.07
C SER A 493 10.40 25.19 3.74
N ARG A 494 11.23 24.72 4.68
CA ARG A 494 12.69 24.57 4.50
C ARG A 494 13.09 23.64 3.34
N ARG A 495 12.18 22.77 2.89
CA ARG A 495 12.41 21.76 1.84
C ARG A 495 11.64 22.01 0.56
N LEU A 496 10.77 23.02 0.51
CA LEU A 496 10.01 23.41 -0.70
C LEU A 496 10.90 23.55 -1.95
N PRO A 497 12.13 24.11 -1.88
CA PRO A 497 13.00 24.20 -3.07
C PRO A 497 13.33 22.86 -3.72
N ARG A 498 13.27 21.75 -2.98
CA ARG A 498 13.51 20.38 -3.48
C ARG A 498 12.27 19.68 -4.01
N VAL A 499 11.08 20.27 -3.82
CA VAL A 499 9.82 19.66 -4.25
C VAL A 499 9.66 19.84 -5.76
N GLU A 500 9.77 18.76 -6.53
CA GLU A 500 9.68 18.81 -8.00
C GLU A 500 8.24 18.70 -8.54
N ARG A 501 7.29 18.27 -7.71
CA ARG A 501 5.93 17.94 -8.15
C ARG A 501 4.88 18.75 -7.39
N LEU A 502 3.93 19.29 -8.15
CA LEU A 502 2.82 20.08 -7.62
C LEU A 502 1.86 19.26 -6.73
N ASP A 503 1.73 17.95 -6.98
CA ASP A 503 0.88 17.06 -6.19
C ASP A 503 1.24 17.04 -4.69
N THR A 504 2.53 17.14 -4.38
CA THR A 504 3.06 17.16 -3.02
C THR A 504 2.64 18.44 -2.30
N VAL A 505 2.76 19.59 -2.98
CA VAL A 505 2.33 20.88 -2.43
C VAL A 505 0.82 20.90 -2.24
N ALA A 506 0.07 20.45 -3.24
CA ALA A 506 -1.38 20.36 -3.20
C ALA A 506 -1.87 19.47 -2.04
N LEU A 507 -1.21 18.34 -1.80
CA LEU A 507 -1.54 17.43 -0.70
C LEU A 507 -1.31 18.09 0.67
N ALA A 508 -0.17 18.76 0.84
CA ALA A 508 0.13 19.51 2.07
C ALA A 508 -0.92 20.62 2.32
N CYS A 509 -1.28 21.38 1.29
CA CYS A 509 -2.29 22.44 1.38
C CYS A 509 -3.69 21.93 1.75
N ARG A 510 -4.06 20.69 1.38
CA ARG A 510 -5.31 20.07 1.87
C ARG A 510 -5.29 19.89 3.39
N GLY A 511 -4.14 19.48 3.92
CA GLY A 511 -3.93 19.35 5.37
C GLY A 511 -3.96 20.70 6.07
N LEU A 512 -3.12 21.64 5.62
CA LEU A 512 -3.01 22.99 6.21
C LEU A 512 -4.33 23.76 6.18
N GLY A 513 -5.05 23.72 5.06
CA GLY A 513 -6.35 24.37 4.93
C GLY A 513 -7.40 23.82 5.91
N ALA A 514 -7.33 22.53 6.25
CA ALA A 514 -8.23 21.94 7.24
C ALA A 514 -8.00 22.43 8.67
N PHE A 515 -6.83 23.02 8.96
CA PHE A 515 -6.52 23.67 10.24
C PHE A 515 -6.61 25.20 10.18
N ALA A 516 -7.02 25.78 9.04
CA ALA A 516 -6.99 27.23 8.81
C ALA A 516 -5.61 27.84 9.16
N TYR A 517 -4.54 27.16 8.72
CA TYR A 517 -3.17 27.57 8.97
C TYR A 517 -2.88 28.97 8.41
N ASP A 518 -2.29 29.84 9.22
CA ASP A 518 -2.24 31.30 9.00
C ASP A 518 -0.82 31.92 9.02
N ASP A 519 0.24 31.11 9.16
CA ASP A 519 1.62 31.60 9.07
C ASP A 519 1.96 32.06 7.65
N GLN A 520 1.97 33.38 7.48
CA GLN A 520 2.21 34.05 6.20
C GLN A 520 3.56 33.67 5.59
N ALA A 521 4.62 33.53 6.39
CA ALA A 521 5.95 33.26 5.85
C ALA A 521 6.04 31.88 5.18
N VAL A 522 5.29 30.90 5.71
CA VAL A 522 5.19 29.57 5.11
C VAL A 522 4.26 29.59 3.89
N LEU A 523 3.12 30.27 3.98
CA LEU A 523 2.16 30.37 2.88
C LEU A 523 2.76 31.08 1.65
N ASP A 524 3.54 32.15 1.85
CA ASP A 524 4.25 32.86 0.79
C ASP A 524 5.27 31.95 0.09
N GLN A 525 6.01 31.12 0.84
CA GLN A 525 6.95 30.15 0.25
C GLN A 525 6.22 29.06 -0.53
N ILE A 526 5.08 28.59 -0.04
CA ILE A 526 4.21 27.64 -0.74
C ILE A 526 3.71 28.26 -2.06
N ALA A 527 3.26 29.51 -2.02
CA ALA A 527 2.77 30.21 -3.20
C ALA A 527 3.88 30.40 -4.26
N ALA A 528 5.05 30.87 -3.84
CA ALA A 528 6.21 31.05 -4.70
C ALA A 528 6.68 29.72 -5.32
N ARG A 529 6.74 28.64 -4.53
CA ARG A 529 7.11 27.32 -5.07
C ARG A 529 6.04 26.78 -6.03
N THR A 530 4.77 27.00 -5.72
CA THR A 530 3.66 26.60 -6.60
C THR A 530 3.80 27.29 -7.96
N GLU A 531 4.02 28.61 -7.98
CA GLU A 531 4.23 29.37 -9.21
C GLU A 531 5.38 28.81 -10.05
N GLN A 532 6.52 28.48 -9.43
CA GLN A 532 7.66 27.88 -10.12
C GLN A 532 7.36 26.51 -10.76
N LEU A 533 6.47 25.73 -10.14
CA LEU A 533 6.12 24.38 -10.60
C LEU A 533 5.01 24.38 -11.67
N LEU A 534 4.21 25.44 -11.76
CA LEU A 534 3.09 25.54 -12.71
C LEU A 534 3.50 25.29 -14.18
N PRO A 535 4.58 25.91 -14.72
CA PRO A 535 4.94 25.76 -16.13
C PRO A 535 5.32 24.32 -16.53
N ALA A 536 5.96 23.59 -15.61
CA ALA A 536 6.39 22.20 -15.82
C ALA A 536 5.28 21.17 -15.47
N SER A 537 4.16 21.64 -14.92
CA SER A 537 3.07 20.79 -14.44
C SER A 537 2.30 20.18 -15.61
N THR A 538 2.50 18.88 -15.84
CA THR A 538 1.62 18.08 -16.73
C THR A 538 0.23 17.91 -16.12
N THR A 539 0.11 18.03 -14.79
CA THR A 539 -1.11 17.87 -14.01
C THR A 539 -2.01 19.10 -14.11
N GLY A 540 -3.32 18.86 -14.08
CA GLY A 540 -4.35 19.87 -14.37
C GLY A 540 -4.66 20.81 -13.21
N VAL A 541 -5.58 21.74 -13.50
CA VAL A 541 -6.19 22.73 -12.58
C VAL A 541 -6.65 22.14 -11.24
N GLU A 542 -6.91 20.82 -11.18
CA GLU A 542 -7.33 20.09 -9.98
C GLU A 542 -6.30 20.11 -8.83
N GLN A 543 -5.01 20.16 -9.13
CA GLN A 543 -3.95 20.20 -8.11
C GLN A 543 -3.67 21.62 -7.60
N LEU A 544 -3.99 22.63 -8.41
CA LEU A 544 -3.84 24.03 -8.02
C LEU A 544 -4.88 24.46 -6.99
N LEU A 545 -6.08 23.90 -7.10
CA LEU A 545 -7.21 24.32 -6.28
C LEU A 545 -6.99 24.18 -4.76
N PRO A 546 -6.46 23.06 -4.23
CA PRO A 546 -6.12 22.96 -2.81
C PRO A 546 -5.15 24.04 -2.33
N VAL A 547 -4.21 24.46 -3.19
CA VAL A 547 -3.25 25.52 -2.85
C VAL A 547 -3.97 26.85 -2.74
N LEU A 548 -4.76 27.23 -3.76
CA LEU A 548 -5.52 28.48 -3.75
C LEU A 548 -6.49 28.57 -2.56
N ARG A 549 -7.17 27.46 -2.23
CA ARG A 549 -8.03 27.36 -1.04
C ARG A 549 -7.26 27.56 0.26
N CYS A 550 -6.07 26.97 0.36
CA CYS A 550 -5.22 27.11 1.55
C CYS A 550 -4.71 28.53 1.72
N LEU A 551 -4.28 29.19 0.64
CA LEU A 551 -3.83 30.58 0.67
C LEU A 551 -4.97 31.53 1.05
N ASP A 552 -6.16 31.35 0.45
CA ASP A 552 -7.33 32.17 0.78
C ASP A 552 -7.78 31.98 2.24
N ALA A 553 -7.80 30.73 2.73
CA ALA A 553 -8.14 30.43 4.13
C ALA A 553 -7.14 31.05 5.12
N GLY A 554 -5.85 31.09 4.75
CA GLY A 554 -4.81 31.74 5.54
C GLY A 554 -4.71 33.25 5.32
N GLY A 555 -5.56 33.85 4.47
CA GLY A 555 -5.51 35.28 4.17
C GLY A 555 -4.26 35.74 3.39
N CYS A 556 -3.55 34.82 2.75
CA CYS A 556 -2.35 35.11 1.95
C CYS A 556 -2.77 35.42 0.49
N SER A 557 -2.40 36.61 0.02
CA SER A 557 -2.60 37.04 -1.37
C SER A 557 -1.27 36.98 -2.13
N PHE A 558 -1.22 36.25 -3.24
CA PHE A 558 -0.02 36.10 -4.05
C PHE A 558 -0.34 36.32 -5.53
N PHE A 559 -0.29 37.59 -5.94
CA PHE A 559 -0.75 38.05 -7.25
C PHE A 559 -0.09 37.32 -8.43
N GLN A 560 1.21 37.04 -8.36
CA GLN A 560 1.94 36.37 -9.45
C GLN A 560 1.41 34.94 -9.69
N LEU A 561 1.14 34.19 -8.63
CA LEU A 561 0.51 32.87 -8.70
C LEU A 561 -0.92 32.96 -9.25
N ALA A 562 -1.68 33.97 -8.85
CA ALA A 562 -3.03 34.18 -9.38
C ALA A 562 -3.01 34.45 -10.90
N VAL A 563 -2.05 35.24 -11.40
CA VAL A 563 -1.84 35.47 -12.84
C VAL A 563 -1.43 34.17 -13.54
N ALA A 564 -0.49 33.42 -12.98
CA ALA A 564 -0.05 32.14 -13.54
C ALA A 564 -1.19 31.10 -13.57
N ALA A 565 -2.03 31.08 -12.54
CA ALA A 565 -3.23 30.25 -12.43
C ALA A 565 -4.26 30.57 -13.53
N ALA A 566 -4.52 31.87 -13.76
CA ALA A 566 -5.43 32.33 -14.80
C ALA A 566 -4.94 31.92 -16.20
N ARG A 567 -3.65 32.15 -16.50
CA ARG A 567 -3.03 31.74 -17.78
C ARG A 567 -3.12 30.24 -18.01
N LEU A 568 -2.80 29.43 -16.99
CA LEU A 568 -2.93 27.98 -17.08
C LEU A 568 -4.38 27.55 -17.36
N LEU A 569 -5.35 28.23 -16.75
CA LEU A 569 -6.76 27.93 -16.98
C LEU A 569 -7.18 28.28 -18.41
N ASP A 570 -6.82 29.46 -18.91
CA ASP A 570 -7.09 29.91 -20.28
C ASP A 570 -6.50 28.94 -21.33
N ASP A 571 -5.22 28.57 -21.19
CA ASP A 571 -4.56 27.58 -22.06
C ASP A 571 -5.32 26.24 -22.07
N ARG A 572 -5.78 25.79 -20.90
CA ARG A 572 -6.50 24.52 -20.75
C ARG A 572 -7.92 24.57 -21.32
N LEU A 573 -8.58 25.72 -21.23
CA LEU A 573 -9.89 25.97 -21.83
C LEU A 573 -9.79 25.99 -23.36
N ARG A 574 -8.80 26.72 -23.91
CA ARG A 574 -8.52 26.76 -25.37
C ARG A 574 -8.17 25.39 -25.94
N ALA A 575 -7.39 24.61 -25.20
CA ALA A 575 -7.05 23.24 -25.58
C ALA A 575 -8.22 22.24 -25.42
N GLY A 576 -9.40 22.66 -24.93
CA GLY A 576 -10.54 21.78 -24.67
C GLY A 576 -10.31 20.77 -23.53
N SER A 577 -9.18 20.89 -22.81
CA SER A 577 -8.72 19.90 -21.82
C SER A 577 -9.36 20.07 -20.44
N CYS A 578 -9.86 21.27 -20.10
CA CYS A 578 -10.60 21.49 -18.87
C CYS A 578 -12.06 21.04 -19.04
N ARG A 579 -12.41 19.80 -18.68
CA ARG A 579 -13.76 19.24 -18.91
C ARG A 579 -14.83 19.72 -17.92
N ARG A 580 -14.44 20.27 -16.75
CA ARG A 580 -15.36 20.61 -15.66
C ARG A 580 -15.51 22.12 -15.49
N ALA A 581 -16.67 22.67 -15.86
CA ALA A 581 -16.98 24.09 -15.70
C ALA A 581 -16.91 24.55 -14.22
N ALA A 582 -17.35 23.71 -13.27
CA ALA A 582 -17.28 24.01 -11.83
C ALA A 582 -15.85 24.23 -11.33
N LEU A 583 -14.89 23.44 -11.82
CA LEU A 583 -13.48 23.57 -11.45
C LEU A 583 -12.88 24.88 -11.98
N ALA A 584 -13.21 25.23 -13.22
CA ALA A 584 -12.77 26.45 -13.85
C ALA A 584 -13.33 27.70 -13.14
N ALA A 585 -14.63 27.68 -12.81
CA ALA A 585 -15.30 28.74 -12.06
C ALA A 585 -14.65 28.98 -10.70
N GLU A 586 -14.25 27.90 -10.01
CA GLU A 586 -13.61 28.01 -8.70
C GLU A 586 -12.19 28.58 -8.77
N VAL A 587 -11.39 28.21 -9.76
CA VAL A 587 -10.06 28.81 -9.94
C VAL A 587 -10.19 30.29 -10.32
N LEU A 588 -11.09 30.64 -11.24
CA LEU A 588 -11.35 32.05 -11.57
C LEU A 588 -11.78 32.86 -10.35
N TYR A 589 -12.58 32.28 -9.47
CA TYR A 589 -13.01 32.94 -8.25
C TYR A 589 -11.83 33.30 -7.33
N TYR A 590 -10.91 32.38 -7.13
CA TYR A 590 -9.73 32.65 -6.30
C TYR A 590 -8.75 33.63 -6.97
N THR A 591 -8.61 33.62 -8.30
CA THR A 591 -7.79 34.61 -9.00
C THR A 591 -8.44 36.00 -9.00
N ALA A 592 -9.76 36.07 -9.15
CA ALA A 592 -10.54 37.32 -9.07
C ALA A 592 -10.42 37.97 -7.69
N ARG A 593 -10.49 37.18 -6.61
CA ARG A 593 -10.31 37.69 -5.24
C ARG A 593 -8.93 38.30 -4.99
N GLN A 594 -7.93 37.90 -5.77
CA GLN A 594 -6.58 38.45 -5.71
C GLN A 594 -6.36 39.62 -6.69
N GLY A 595 -7.42 40.08 -7.38
CA GLY A 595 -7.38 41.25 -8.27
C GLY A 595 -6.87 40.98 -9.69
N VAL A 596 -6.86 39.73 -10.14
CA VAL A 596 -6.51 39.39 -11.54
C VAL A 596 -7.70 39.64 -12.45
N ASP A 597 -7.50 40.47 -13.48
CA ASP A 597 -8.49 40.78 -14.53
C ASP A 597 -8.17 39.99 -15.81
N ASP A 598 -8.90 38.90 -16.07
CA ASP A 598 -8.81 38.08 -17.28
C ASP A 598 -10.21 37.88 -17.90
N LYS A 599 -10.62 38.90 -18.66
CA LYS A 599 -11.95 38.99 -19.28
C LYS A 599 -12.23 37.86 -20.26
N GLU A 600 -11.22 37.39 -20.97
CA GLU A 600 -11.34 36.30 -21.95
C GLU A 600 -11.51 34.95 -21.26
N ALA A 601 -10.77 34.69 -20.18
CA ALA A 601 -10.93 33.46 -19.40
C ALA A 601 -12.33 33.37 -18.75
N VAL A 602 -12.86 34.47 -18.20
CA VAL A 602 -14.22 34.50 -17.64
C VAL A 602 -15.25 34.22 -18.72
N LYS A 603 -15.15 34.86 -19.89
CA LYS A 603 -16.05 34.62 -21.01
C LYS A 603 -16.01 33.16 -21.47
N ALA A 604 -14.82 32.58 -21.62
CA ALA A 604 -14.65 31.17 -22.00
C ALA A 604 -15.27 30.20 -20.96
N VAL A 605 -15.17 30.51 -19.66
CA VAL A 605 -15.83 29.71 -18.62
C VAL A 605 -17.34 29.90 -18.63
N LEU A 606 -17.85 31.12 -18.88
CA LEU A 606 -19.29 31.39 -19.00
C LEU A 606 -19.91 30.70 -20.22
N ASP A 607 -19.25 30.75 -21.37
CA ASP A 607 -19.68 30.04 -22.59
C ASP A 607 -19.75 28.53 -22.33
N LYS A 608 -18.78 27.98 -21.60
CA LYS A 608 -18.77 26.56 -21.21
C LYS A 608 -19.81 26.23 -20.15
N ALA A 609 -20.03 27.13 -19.19
CA ALA A 609 -21.04 27.02 -18.16
C ALA A 609 -22.46 27.05 -18.75
N ALA A 610 -22.69 27.84 -19.80
CA ALA A 610 -23.94 27.88 -20.53
C ALA A 610 -24.24 26.53 -21.25
N LEU A 611 -23.22 25.87 -21.80
CA LEU A 611 -23.35 24.55 -22.44
C LEU A 611 -23.59 23.41 -21.45
N HIS A 612 -23.07 23.53 -20.21
CA HIS A 612 -23.13 22.49 -19.18
C HIS A 612 -23.88 22.92 -17.91
N GLY A 613 -24.84 23.83 -18.04
CA GLY A 613 -25.49 24.49 -16.89
C GLY A 613 -26.13 23.54 -15.87
N ALA A 614 -26.51 22.33 -16.30
CA ALA A 614 -27.06 21.28 -15.42
C ALA A 614 -26.02 20.67 -14.45
N GLU A 615 -24.71 20.84 -14.69
CA GLU A 615 -23.63 20.30 -13.85
C GLU A 615 -23.13 21.29 -12.77
N LEU A 616 -23.57 22.56 -12.81
CA LEU A 616 -23.13 23.60 -11.88
C LEU A 616 -23.99 23.64 -10.62
N ARG A 617 -23.34 23.70 -9.46
CA ARG A 617 -24.04 23.92 -8.18
C ARG A 617 -24.27 25.41 -7.97
N ALA A 618 -25.18 25.77 -7.07
CA ALA A 618 -25.41 27.16 -6.70
C ALA A 618 -24.13 27.87 -6.24
N THR A 619 -23.25 27.19 -5.50
CA THR A 619 -21.95 27.73 -5.10
C THR A 619 -21.07 28.11 -6.30
N ASP A 620 -21.10 27.31 -7.36
CA ASP A 620 -20.30 27.55 -8.56
C ASP A 620 -20.86 28.76 -9.36
N VAL A 621 -22.19 28.92 -9.38
CA VAL A 621 -22.83 30.12 -9.98
C VAL A 621 -22.57 31.38 -9.14
N ALA A 622 -22.63 31.29 -7.81
CA ALA A 622 -22.30 32.41 -6.91
C ALA A 622 -20.86 32.91 -7.12
N ARG A 623 -19.92 31.98 -7.32
CA ARG A 623 -18.53 32.30 -7.66
C ARG A 623 -18.42 33.05 -9.00
N LEU A 624 -19.16 32.62 -10.03
CA LEU A 624 -19.20 33.32 -11.32
C LEU A 624 -19.78 34.74 -11.22
N VAL A 625 -20.76 34.97 -10.34
CA VAL A 625 -21.28 36.33 -10.08
C VAL A 625 -20.17 37.26 -9.58
N VAL A 626 -19.32 36.77 -8.67
CA VAL A 626 -18.15 37.53 -8.20
C VAL A 626 -17.17 37.77 -9.33
N CYS A 627 -16.83 36.75 -10.13
CA CYS A 627 -15.92 36.88 -11.26
C CYS A 627 -16.42 37.91 -12.29
N CYS A 628 -17.70 37.90 -12.64
CA CYS A 628 -18.27 38.85 -13.60
C CYS A 628 -18.16 40.30 -13.11
N GLN A 629 -18.40 40.53 -11.82
CA GLN A 629 -18.28 41.87 -11.25
C GLN A 629 -16.83 42.36 -11.21
N VAL A 630 -15.91 41.51 -10.72
CA VAL A 630 -14.49 41.88 -10.60
C VAL A 630 -13.85 42.12 -11.97
N MET A 631 -14.22 41.33 -12.98
CA MET A 631 -13.62 41.39 -14.32
C MET A 631 -14.48 42.17 -15.34
N GLY A 632 -15.50 42.89 -14.87
CA GLY A 632 -16.31 43.81 -15.69
C GLY A 632 -17.10 43.15 -16.82
N GLN A 633 -17.59 41.92 -16.64
CA GLN A 633 -18.49 41.25 -17.59
C GLN A 633 -19.96 41.60 -17.33
N PRO A 634 -20.78 41.75 -18.38
CA PRO A 634 -22.18 42.14 -18.23
C PRO A 634 -23.00 41.02 -17.58
N ALA A 635 -23.93 41.40 -16.71
CA ALA A 635 -24.84 40.48 -16.04
C ALA A 635 -25.70 39.63 -17.01
N ALA A 636 -25.88 40.09 -18.26
CA ALA A 636 -26.58 39.37 -19.32
C ALA A 636 -26.01 37.95 -19.57
N GLN A 637 -24.70 37.76 -19.41
CA GLN A 637 -24.06 36.45 -19.61
C GLN A 637 -24.41 35.43 -18.52
N LEU A 638 -24.95 35.87 -17.37
CA LEU A 638 -25.35 35.00 -16.26
C LEU A 638 -26.82 34.60 -16.30
N GLN A 639 -27.67 35.23 -17.12
CA GLN A 639 -29.14 35.09 -17.04
C GLN A 639 -29.63 33.64 -17.07
N GLY A 640 -29.00 32.76 -17.86
CA GLY A 640 -29.34 31.34 -17.92
C GLY A 640 -29.01 30.53 -16.67
N LEU A 641 -28.13 31.03 -15.79
CA LEU A 641 -27.63 30.33 -14.59
C LEU A 641 -28.23 30.87 -13.28
N LEU A 642 -28.69 32.13 -13.27
CA LEU A 642 -29.24 32.77 -12.07
C LEU A 642 -30.41 32.01 -11.41
N PRO A 643 -31.34 31.36 -12.15
CA PRO A 643 -32.43 30.60 -11.52
C PRO A 643 -31.94 29.45 -10.63
N THR A 644 -30.84 28.80 -11.02
CA THR A 644 -30.20 27.72 -10.24
C THR A 644 -29.66 28.23 -8.91
N LEU A 645 -29.09 29.45 -8.91
CA LEU A 645 -28.56 30.12 -7.73
C LEU A 645 -29.68 30.55 -6.78
N VAL A 646 -30.72 31.21 -7.28
CA VAL A 646 -31.86 31.67 -6.47
C VAL A 646 -32.57 30.48 -5.81
N SER A 647 -32.81 29.41 -6.56
CA SER A 647 -33.53 28.23 -6.06
C SER A 647 -32.77 27.44 -4.98
N ASN A 648 -31.44 27.59 -4.91
CA ASN A 648 -30.58 26.81 -4.03
C ASN A 648 -29.59 27.68 -3.23
N ALA A 649 -29.90 28.96 -3.00
CA ALA A 649 -28.99 29.92 -2.37
C ALA A 649 -28.54 29.46 -0.96
N ALA A 650 -29.41 28.77 -0.22
CA ALA A 650 -29.10 28.20 1.09
C ALA A 650 -28.00 27.13 1.08
N SER A 651 -27.64 26.57 -0.09
CA SER A 651 -26.55 25.59 -0.24
C SER A 651 -25.17 26.25 -0.48
N VAL A 652 -25.11 27.57 -0.62
CA VAL A 652 -23.88 28.33 -0.82
C VAL A 652 -23.21 28.56 0.54
N ASP A 653 -21.89 28.36 0.62
CA ASP A 653 -21.15 28.63 1.86
C ASP A 653 -21.20 30.12 2.21
N ALA A 654 -21.24 30.44 3.51
CA ALA A 654 -21.49 31.80 3.98
C ALA A 654 -20.46 32.83 3.48
N ALA A 655 -19.20 32.43 3.28
CA ALA A 655 -18.15 33.33 2.78
C ALA A 655 -18.38 33.66 1.29
N THR A 656 -18.64 32.64 0.46
CA THR A 656 -19.00 32.84 -0.94
C THR A 656 -20.31 33.61 -1.07
N ALA A 657 -21.31 33.32 -0.23
CA ALA A 657 -22.61 33.99 -0.27
C ALA A 657 -22.49 35.50 0.02
N ARG A 658 -21.70 35.90 1.02
CA ARG A 658 -21.44 37.32 1.33
C ARG A 658 -20.72 38.03 0.18
N ALA A 659 -19.67 37.41 -0.36
CA ALA A 659 -18.93 37.99 -1.49
C ALA A 659 -19.83 38.13 -2.73
N ALA A 660 -20.59 37.08 -3.05
CA ALA A 660 -21.49 37.07 -4.19
C ALA A 660 -22.68 38.02 -4.02
N ALA A 661 -23.19 38.23 -2.80
CA ALA A 661 -24.24 39.21 -2.54
C ALA A 661 -23.76 40.64 -2.82
N ALA A 662 -22.54 40.99 -2.39
CA ALA A 662 -21.96 42.29 -2.67
C ALA A 662 -21.76 42.51 -4.18
N SER A 663 -21.22 41.50 -4.89
CA SER A 663 -21.04 41.55 -6.34
C SER A 663 -22.38 41.58 -7.11
N ALA A 664 -23.40 40.84 -6.65
CA ALA A 664 -24.74 40.83 -7.24
C ALA A 664 -25.41 42.21 -7.12
N ALA A 665 -25.27 42.88 -5.96
CA ALA A 665 -25.77 44.22 -5.76
C ALA A 665 -25.12 45.22 -6.73
N ALA A 666 -23.79 45.13 -6.90
CA ALA A 666 -23.05 45.97 -7.84
C ALA A 666 -23.43 45.72 -9.32
N LEU A 667 -23.86 44.49 -9.65
CA LEU A 667 -24.35 44.12 -10.99
C LEU A 667 -25.85 44.41 -11.21
N GLY A 668 -26.57 44.92 -10.20
CA GLY A 668 -28.00 45.20 -10.28
C GLY A 668 -28.91 43.96 -10.22
N LEU A 669 -28.42 42.83 -9.68
CA LEU A 669 -29.16 41.58 -9.56
C LEU A 669 -29.90 41.50 -8.21
N THR A 670 -31.03 42.21 -8.08
CA THR A 670 -31.77 42.37 -6.81
C THR A 670 -32.24 41.06 -6.21
N ASP A 671 -32.82 40.16 -7.01
CA ASP A 671 -33.40 38.90 -6.53
C ASP A 671 -32.32 37.94 -6.02
N VAL A 672 -31.17 37.93 -6.69
CA VAL A 672 -29.98 37.14 -6.30
C VAL A 672 -29.37 37.70 -5.02
N THR A 673 -29.29 39.03 -4.91
CA THR A 673 -28.78 39.72 -3.71
C THR A 673 -29.59 39.34 -2.48
N GLN A 674 -30.92 39.41 -2.56
CA GLN A 674 -31.81 39.05 -1.46
C GLN A 674 -31.69 37.57 -1.07
N ALA A 675 -31.66 36.67 -2.07
CA ALA A 675 -31.51 35.23 -1.83
C ALA A 675 -30.18 34.87 -1.15
N LEU A 676 -29.08 35.52 -1.54
CA LEU A 676 -27.75 35.29 -0.96
C LEU A 676 -27.57 35.95 0.42
N GLN A 677 -28.17 37.12 0.67
CA GLN A 677 -28.16 37.75 2.00
C GLN A 677 -28.88 36.87 3.02
N ALA A 678 -30.04 36.33 2.67
CA ALA A 678 -30.77 35.37 3.51
C ALA A 678 -29.96 34.10 3.82
N ALA A 679 -29.14 33.64 2.86
CA ALA A 679 -28.23 32.51 3.07
C ALA A 679 -26.99 32.86 3.92
N GLY A 680 -26.49 34.10 3.81
CA GLY A 680 -25.28 34.57 4.50
C GLY A 680 -25.49 34.94 5.98
N GLU A 681 -26.73 35.16 6.40
CA GLU A 681 -27.13 35.50 7.78
C GLU A 681 -27.31 34.30 8.71
N VAL A 682 -27.29 33.06 8.17
CA VAL A 682 -27.34 31.86 9.01
C VAL A 682 -26.08 31.81 9.88
N PRO A 683 -26.18 31.91 11.22
CA PRO A 683 -25.01 31.85 12.08
C PRO A 683 -24.34 30.49 11.86
N ALA A 684 -23.02 30.51 11.74
CA ALA A 684 -22.22 29.29 11.66
C ALA A 684 -22.63 28.39 12.84
N VAL A 685 -23.41 27.35 12.57
CA VAL A 685 -23.61 26.28 13.53
C VAL A 685 -22.22 25.76 13.80
N ALA A 686 -21.72 26.02 15.01
CA ALA A 686 -20.46 25.47 15.48
C ALA A 686 -20.60 23.95 15.47
N THR A 687 -20.24 23.33 14.35
CA THR A 687 -20.02 21.89 14.28
C THR A 687 -18.74 21.62 15.05
N ALA A 688 -18.92 21.22 16.30
CA ALA A 688 -17.89 20.73 17.21
C ALA A 688 -17.20 19.47 16.68
#